data_AF-A0A1I3INZ2-F1
#
_entry.id   AF-A0A1I3INZ2-F1
#
_cell.length_a   1.000
_cell.length_b   1.000
_cell.length_c   1.000
_cell.angle_alpha   90.00
_cell.angle_beta   90.00
_cell.angle_gamma   90.00
#
_symmetry.space_group_name_H-M   'P 1'
#
loop_
_entity.id
_entity.type
_entity.pdbx_description
1 polymer ?
#
loop_
_entity_poly.entity_id
_entity_poly.type
_entity_poly.pdbx_seq_one_letter_code
_entity_poly.pdbx_strand_id
1 'polypeptide(L)'
;MLVLLLLLSGYRLAAQSGTIRINHEQRSLVDVLEIIARQSRYHVVYSNDVVTDSMAVSVAAGEYAIDELLQNVLPGHDLFYRELSDKTLVVSSLKLHGIQQPAEAKGIRIRGHVRDSADHPLAFASVGLYAADRFLTGSTTDRQGHFSLRHAFDAGQSYTVKVTSIGFQSVAFAFVYPDTAQLAAITLKRDNRLLAEVQVQAKRPPIERRADRFIVNVEGSVLEIGSNGLEILQKSPGLWVDPNGNISLRGQSVMVMINDVVQRMSSADLAEYLRTLRSEDIAKIEILPNPPAEFEAEGSGGIVHIVLKRGRDEGFTSTLNTQYRQQVDRPAYNMGATFNYKIRSLYVFGTGGYGKDRSSYIATNDIRYPDQHAYNSFTNRENNNTQAMLRLGAIYEFRANQSIGLQTNLNRGKLLQQFDTDIALIDPQRVTEGSATSDWTRTPGLNSATLNYSWKIDSLGSGLKVLADYLDSENPNTNEFHSRYTYPERDAVFRNATPSTTRLYSVQTDYNQWLDAIQLKAGLKFTNTDRDNEVIHEQFESGQWLLDPGRSNRFRYQEQLLMGYASLERQFKRFSAQVGLRAEQTIMDGNSVSADIRFRRSYVNLFPSVFLLHRLDSAGKKSLVLNYTRRLSRPSFATLNPYRLQFYDFLAQIGNPDLLPEYTDRVEAGITLAGGLSWDVYYATTSNTMAQYAETVDKMIEYQIRNFGSSHRIGTSVYLPVNVRPWWSTTNNLNLYYLRYQIAEADYRNTSFNISTYQVFTIKNIGDADVFAFYRSPYLTANSDMADYCSVDIGFSKRLWNNQARLRLNVTDVFNTAREREVTQDPGATVYFYQKRPTRTVGLSFSYTFTSGKTFSNRKIEQSAEEEQKRIGN
;
A
#
# COMPACT_ATOMS: atom_id res chain seq x y z
N MET A 1 25.77 13.41 -33.45
CA MET A 1 25.89 12.06 -34.04
C MET A 1 24.53 11.76 -34.70
N LEU A 2 24.18 12.43 -35.80
CA LEU A 2 24.52 12.19 -37.20
C LEU A 2 23.88 10.90 -37.76
N VAL A 3 22.76 11.11 -38.46
CA VAL A 3 22.25 10.42 -39.67
C VAL A 3 22.29 8.89 -39.72
N LEU A 4 21.11 8.24 -39.79
CA LEU A 4 20.82 7.23 -40.83
C LEU A 4 19.32 6.90 -40.85
N LEU A 5 18.62 7.42 -41.85
CA LEU A 5 17.28 7.01 -42.27
C LEU A 5 17.38 6.71 -43.77
N LEU A 6 16.75 5.60 -44.17
CA LEU A 6 16.54 5.09 -45.52
C LEU A 6 17.72 4.35 -46.17
N LEU A 7 17.58 3.03 -46.23
CA LEU A 7 17.52 2.27 -47.49
C LEU A 7 17.20 0.81 -47.12
N LEU A 8 16.11 0.26 -47.66
CA LEU A 8 16.14 -1.03 -48.35
C LEU A 8 14.83 -1.31 -49.09
N SER A 9 15.06 -1.63 -50.36
CA SER A 9 14.19 -1.94 -51.47
C SER A 9 13.35 -3.20 -51.30
N GLY A 10 12.31 -3.28 -52.14
CA GLY A 10 11.39 -4.41 -52.21
C GLY A 10 12.00 -5.74 -52.64
N TYR A 11 11.29 -6.80 -52.26
CA TYR A 11 11.35 -8.11 -52.88
C TYR A 11 9.92 -8.67 -52.96
N ARG A 12 9.50 -9.07 -54.16
CA ARG A 12 8.50 -10.13 -54.38
C ARG A 12 9.25 -11.35 -54.89
N LEU A 13 9.11 -12.49 -54.23
CA LEU A 13 8.74 -13.81 -54.80
C LEU A 13 9.05 -14.97 -53.83
N ALA A 14 8.20 -15.99 -53.95
CA ALA A 14 8.24 -17.35 -53.43
C ALA A 14 8.00 -17.57 -51.92
N ALA A 15 6.84 -18.14 -51.61
CA ALA A 15 6.59 -18.87 -50.37
C ALA A 15 7.49 -20.11 -50.36
N GLN A 16 8.57 -20.06 -49.58
CA GLN A 16 9.28 -21.25 -49.12
C GLN A 16 8.71 -21.62 -47.74
N SER A 17 8.28 -22.87 -47.59
CA SER A 17 7.96 -23.48 -46.31
C SER A 17 9.15 -23.31 -45.36
N GLY A 18 8.99 -22.48 -44.33
CA GLY A 18 10.03 -22.32 -43.32
C GLY A 18 10.22 -23.63 -42.55
N THR A 19 11.46 -24.06 -42.35
CA THR A 19 11.78 -25.11 -41.38
C THR A 19 12.08 -24.48 -40.03
N ILE A 20 11.77 -25.19 -38.94
CA ILE A 20 12.10 -24.79 -37.58
C ILE A 20 12.78 -25.94 -36.84
N ARG A 21 13.62 -25.59 -35.86
CA ARG A 21 14.41 -26.55 -35.10
C ARG A 21 13.85 -26.72 -33.69
N ILE A 22 13.54 -27.97 -33.34
CA ILE A 22 13.10 -28.39 -32.00
C ILE A 22 14.25 -29.12 -31.31
N ASN A 23 14.54 -28.72 -30.07
CA ASN A 23 15.72 -29.19 -29.32
C ASN A 23 15.40 -30.21 -28.21
N HIS A 24 14.12 -30.47 -27.90
CA HIS A 24 13.71 -31.38 -26.81
C HIS A 24 12.45 -32.16 -27.19
N GLU A 25 12.38 -33.41 -26.74
CA GLU A 25 11.35 -34.39 -27.12
C GLU A 25 9.94 -34.12 -26.57
N GLN A 26 9.82 -33.45 -25.42
CA GLN A 26 8.53 -33.13 -24.81
C GLN A 26 8.43 -31.64 -24.48
N ARG A 27 7.36 -31.00 -24.95
CA ARG A 27 7.07 -29.57 -24.73
C ARG A 27 5.56 -29.35 -24.58
N SER A 28 5.17 -28.21 -24.03
CA SER A 28 3.77 -27.77 -24.16
C SER A 28 3.49 -27.37 -25.61
N LEU A 29 2.25 -27.49 -26.06
CA LEU A 29 1.83 -27.05 -27.38
C LEU A 29 2.06 -25.53 -27.54
N VAL A 30 1.87 -24.77 -26.47
CA VAL A 30 2.19 -23.33 -26.39
C VAL A 30 3.66 -23.08 -26.74
N ASP A 31 4.60 -23.83 -26.14
CA ASP A 31 6.04 -23.69 -26.43
C ASP A 31 6.35 -24.01 -27.90
N VAL A 32 5.68 -25.00 -28.50
CA VAL A 32 5.87 -25.35 -29.92
C VAL A 32 5.36 -24.22 -30.82
N LEU A 33 4.19 -23.64 -30.53
CA LEU A 33 3.65 -22.49 -31.27
C LEU A 33 4.51 -21.23 -31.10
N GLU A 34 5.10 -21.00 -29.92
CA GLU A 34 6.05 -19.91 -29.69
C GLU A 34 7.37 -20.12 -30.43
N ILE A 35 7.86 -21.36 -30.52
CA ILE A 35 9.03 -21.69 -31.35
C ILE A 35 8.76 -21.36 -32.82
N ILE A 36 7.58 -21.72 -33.34
CA ILE A 36 7.14 -21.35 -34.69
C ILE A 36 7.13 -19.82 -34.82
N ALA A 37 6.50 -19.10 -33.91
CA ALA A 37 6.41 -17.63 -33.96
C ALA A 37 7.78 -16.93 -33.89
N ARG A 38 8.74 -17.52 -33.16
CA ARG A 38 10.08 -16.95 -32.95
C ARG A 38 11.07 -17.30 -34.07
N GLN A 39 11.04 -18.54 -34.58
CA GLN A 39 11.99 -19.02 -35.58
C GLN A 39 11.50 -18.84 -37.02
N SER A 40 10.20 -18.57 -37.22
CA SER A 40 9.62 -18.26 -38.53
C SER A 40 9.20 -16.80 -38.66
N ARG A 41 8.70 -16.41 -39.83
CA ARG A 41 8.08 -15.09 -40.07
C ARG A 41 6.58 -15.08 -39.78
N TYR A 42 6.02 -16.16 -39.23
CA TYR A 42 4.61 -16.27 -38.92
C TYR A 42 4.26 -15.62 -37.57
N HIS A 43 3.18 -14.86 -37.57
CA HIS A 43 2.47 -14.45 -36.36
C HIS A 43 1.43 -15.53 -36.02
N VAL A 44 1.63 -16.24 -34.92
CA VAL A 44 0.72 -17.31 -34.49
C VAL A 44 -0.30 -16.74 -33.50
N VAL A 45 -1.59 -16.89 -33.80
CA VAL A 45 -2.70 -16.38 -33.01
C VAL A 45 -3.56 -17.55 -32.52
N TYR A 46 -3.82 -17.59 -31.22
CA TYR A 46 -4.70 -18.57 -30.59
C TYR A 46 -5.34 -17.95 -29.34
N SER A 47 -6.43 -18.57 -28.84
CA SER A 47 -7.01 -18.21 -27.54
C SER A 47 -6.46 -19.11 -26.45
N ASN A 48 -6.15 -18.55 -25.27
CA ASN A 48 -5.72 -19.32 -24.09
C ASN A 48 -6.82 -20.27 -23.56
N ASP A 49 -8.08 -20.06 -23.96
CA ASP A 49 -9.19 -20.98 -23.68
C ASP A 49 -9.21 -22.21 -24.63
N VAL A 50 -8.43 -22.15 -25.72
CA VAL A 50 -8.39 -23.13 -26.80
C VAL A 50 -7.06 -23.89 -26.81
N VAL A 51 -5.95 -23.18 -26.63
CA VAL A 51 -4.62 -23.75 -26.44
C VAL A 51 -4.22 -23.46 -25.00
N THR A 52 -4.23 -24.48 -24.15
CA THR A 52 -3.90 -24.34 -22.73
C THR A 52 -2.47 -24.79 -22.44
N ASP A 53 -1.84 -24.24 -21.41
CA ASP A 53 -0.49 -24.63 -20.97
C ASP A 53 -0.38 -26.11 -20.57
N SER A 54 -1.51 -26.78 -20.34
CA SER A 54 -1.58 -28.21 -19.98
C SER A 54 -1.51 -29.16 -21.17
N MET A 55 -1.67 -28.67 -22.40
CA MET A 55 -1.62 -29.49 -23.62
C MET A 55 -0.18 -29.85 -23.95
N ALA A 56 0.23 -31.07 -23.63
CA ALA A 56 1.57 -31.58 -23.93
C ALA A 56 1.64 -32.20 -25.33
N VAL A 57 2.78 -32.01 -26.00
CA VAL A 57 3.08 -32.60 -27.31
C VAL A 57 4.46 -33.26 -27.30
N SER A 58 4.56 -34.41 -27.95
CA SER A 58 5.81 -35.16 -28.11
C SER A 58 6.32 -34.95 -29.53
N VAL A 59 7.45 -34.26 -29.68
CA VAL A 59 8.09 -34.01 -30.97
C VAL A 59 9.58 -34.26 -30.83
N ALA A 60 10.13 -35.19 -31.61
CA ALA A 60 11.55 -35.52 -31.55
C ALA A 60 12.43 -34.29 -31.82
N ALA A 61 13.66 -34.30 -31.29
CA ALA A 61 14.60 -33.22 -31.58
C ALA A 61 15.05 -33.31 -33.05
N GLY A 62 14.84 -32.24 -33.83
CA GLY A 62 15.07 -32.25 -35.28
C GLY A 62 14.65 -30.95 -35.96
N GLU A 63 14.83 -30.89 -37.29
CA GLU A 63 14.30 -29.84 -38.14
C GLU A 63 13.00 -30.31 -38.79
N TYR A 64 11.97 -29.48 -38.71
CA TYR A 64 10.64 -29.79 -39.23
C TYR A 64 10.15 -28.67 -40.14
N ALA A 65 9.49 -29.01 -41.25
CA ALA A 65 8.66 -28.05 -41.95
C ALA A 65 7.48 -27.65 -41.05
N ILE A 66 7.14 -26.35 -41.00
CA ILE A 66 6.12 -25.82 -40.07
C ILE A 66 4.75 -26.49 -40.29
N ASP A 67 4.38 -26.75 -41.54
CA ASP A 67 3.14 -27.42 -41.91
C ASP A 67 3.11 -28.89 -41.45
N GLU A 68 4.20 -29.64 -41.67
CA GLU A 68 4.32 -31.03 -41.22
C GLU A 68 4.28 -31.11 -39.68
N LEU A 69 4.96 -30.20 -39.00
CA LEU A 69 4.92 -30.12 -37.55
C LEU A 69 3.51 -29.84 -37.02
N LEU A 70 2.84 -28.79 -37.53
CA LEU A 70 1.49 -28.42 -37.10
C LEU A 70 0.46 -29.52 -37.39
N GLN A 71 0.60 -30.23 -38.51
CA GLN A 71 -0.23 -31.40 -38.82
C GLN A 71 -0.02 -32.57 -37.86
N ASN A 72 1.17 -32.70 -37.26
CA ASN A 72 1.47 -33.75 -36.30
C ASN A 72 1.06 -33.41 -34.86
N VAL A 73 1.23 -32.16 -34.43
CA VAL A 73 0.99 -31.78 -33.02
C VAL A 73 -0.43 -31.30 -32.70
N LEU A 74 -1.15 -30.71 -33.65
CA LEU A 74 -2.48 -30.13 -33.38
C LEU A 74 -3.63 -31.15 -33.33
N PRO A 75 -3.70 -32.18 -34.20
CA PRO A 75 -4.84 -33.11 -34.20
C PRO A 75 -4.98 -33.91 -32.90
N GLY A 76 -3.89 -34.15 -32.17
CA GLY A 76 -3.92 -34.83 -30.87
C GLY A 76 -4.68 -34.08 -29.78
N HIS A 77 -5.03 -32.82 -30.01
CA HIS A 77 -5.76 -31.94 -29.09
C HIS A 77 -7.05 -31.37 -29.70
N ASP A 78 -7.56 -31.97 -30.79
CA ASP A 78 -8.71 -31.46 -31.57
C ASP A 78 -8.53 -30.01 -32.09
N LEU A 79 -7.28 -29.62 -32.36
CA LEU A 79 -6.93 -28.29 -32.86
C LEU A 79 -6.61 -28.33 -34.35
N PHE A 80 -6.86 -27.21 -35.01
CA PHE A 80 -6.58 -26.98 -36.44
C PHE A 80 -5.88 -25.65 -36.62
N TYR A 81 -5.07 -25.53 -37.67
CA TYR A 81 -4.49 -24.25 -38.05
C TYR A 81 -5.00 -23.79 -39.42
N ARG A 82 -5.07 -22.47 -39.61
CA ARG A 82 -5.31 -21.85 -40.92
C ARG A 82 -4.43 -20.64 -41.10
N GLU A 83 -3.85 -20.52 -42.29
CA GLU A 83 -3.15 -19.30 -42.70
C GLU A 83 -4.19 -18.23 -43.09
N LEU A 84 -4.22 -17.13 -42.34
CA LEU A 84 -5.17 -16.02 -42.52
C LEU A 84 -4.62 -14.95 -43.50
N SER A 85 -3.29 -14.87 -43.62
CA SER A 85 -2.52 -14.07 -44.58
C SER A 85 -1.13 -14.70 -44.72
N ASP A 86 -0.33 -14.27 -45.71
CA ASP A 86 1.04 -14.77 -46.02
C ASP A 86 2.02 -14.82 -44.82
N LYS A 87 1.65 -14.31 -43.64
CA LYS A 87 2.43 -14.32 -42.39
C LYS A 87 1.61 -14.53 -41.12
N THR A 88 0.35 -14.98 -41.17
CA THR A 88 -0.46 -15.17 -39.95
C THR A 88 -1.07 -16.56 -39.89
N LEU A 89 -0.75 -17.33 -38.85
CA LEU A 89 -1.33 -18.64 -38.56
C LEU A 89 -2.31 -18.51 -37.40
N VAL A 90 -3.53 -18.99 -37.58
CA VAL A 90 -4.54 -19.02 -36.51
C VAL A 90 -4.77 -20.47 -36.10
N VAL A 91 -4.68 -20.77 -34.80
CA VAL A 91 -4.95 -22.09 -34.23
C VAL A 91 -6.30 -22.07 -33.49
N SER A 92 -7.19 -23.02 -33.79
CA SER A 92 -8.54 -23.07 -33.22
C SER A 92 -9.06 -24.51 -32.99
N SER A 93 -9.88 -24.71 -31.95
CA SER A 93 -10.56 -26.00 -31.64
C SER A 93 -11.86 -26.23 -32.42
N LEU A 94 -12.40 -25.18 -33.02
CA LEU A 94 -13.38 -25.36 -34.07
C LEU A 94 -12.59 -25.81 -35.30
N LYS A 95 -12.84 -27.03 -35.80
CA LYS A 95 -12.97 -27.16 -37.26
C LYS A 95 -13.96 -26.07 -37.61
N LEU A 96 -13.48 -24.93 -38.11
CA LEU A 96 -14.23 -24.14 -39.05
C LEU A 96 -14.45 -25.11 -40.20
N HIS A 97 -15.48 -25.95 -40.06
CA HIS A 97 -16.11 -26.62 -41.17
C HIS A 97 -16.47 -25.45 -42.08
N GLY A 98 -15.61 -25.20 -43.07
CA GLY A 98 -16.15 -24.93 -44.39
C GLY A 98 -17.24 -25.97 -44.52
N ILE A 99 -18.49 -25.46 -44.59
CA ILE A 99 -19.69 -26.25 -44.74
C ILE A 99 -19.30 -27.40 -45.65
N GLN A 100 -19.23 -28.62 -45.10
CA GLN A 100 -19.11 -29.83 -45.91
C GLN A 100 -20.13 -29.63 -47.01
N GLN A 101 -19.70 -29.69 -48.27
CA GLN A 101 -20.64 -29.87 -49.36
C GLN A 101 -21.58 -30.98 -48.91
N PRO A 102 -22.89 -30.70 -48.74
CA PRO A 102 -23.81 -31.80 -48.55
C PRO A 102 -23.66 -32.67 -49.79
N ALA A 103 -23.49 -33.97 -49.53
CA ALA A 103 -23.67 -35.02 -50.52
C ALA A 103 -24.83 -34.66 -51.45
N GLU A 104 -24.65 -34.95 -52.75
CA GLU A 104 -25.54 -34.58 -53.86
C GLU A 104 -27.03 -34.48 -53.49
N ALA A 105 -27.46 -33.28 -53.10
CA ALA A 105 -28.87 -32.95 -52.98
C ALA A 105 -29.35 -32.33 -54.29
N LYS A 106 -30.35 -32.96 -54.92
CA LYS A 106 -31.08 -32.40 -56.08
C LYS A 106 -31.63 -31.02 -55.69
N GLY A 107 -31.18 -29.98 -56.38
CA GLY A 107 -31.57 -28.60 -56.12
C GLY A 107 -31.08 -27.67 -57.21
N ILE A 108 -31.86 -26.62 -57.47
CA ILE A 108 -31.58 -25.60 -58.48
C ILE A 108 -30.49 -24.66 -57.92
N ARG A 109 -29.60 -24.21 -58.80
CA ARG A 109 -28.47 -23.36 -58.43
C ARG A 109 -28.76 -21.92 -58.82
N ILE A 110 -28.83 -21.03 -57.83
CA ILE A 110 -28.90 -19.57 -58.05
C ILE A 110 -27.49 -18.99 -57.84
N ARG A 111 -27.16 -17.94 -58.60
CA ARG A 111 -25.85 -17.26 -58.55
C ARG A 111 -26.06 -15.77 -58.30
N GLY A 112 -25.06 -15.15 -57.70
CA GLY A 112 -25.05 -13.70 -57.52
C GLY A 112 -23.66 -13.14 -57.35
N HIS A 113 -23.58 -11.82 -57.22
CA HIS A 113 -22.33 -11.07 -57.08
C HIS A 113 -22.46 -10.05 -55.95
N VAL A 114 -21.41 -9.92 -55.13
CA VAL A 114 -21.35 -8.99 -54.01
C VAL A 114 -20.19 -8.03 -54.23
N ARG A 115 -20.48 -6.73 -54.07
CA ARG A 115 -19.53 -5.63 -54.28
C ARG A 115 -19.69 -4.54 -53.22
N ASP A 116 -18.69 -3.68 -53.10
CA ASP A 116 -18.77 -2.48 -52.26
C ASP A 116 -19.40 -1.29 -53.01
N SER A 117 -19.60 -0.18 -52.29
CA SER A 117 -20.15 1.06 -52.87
C SER A 117 -19.21 1.77 -53.86
N ALA A 118 -17.96 1.29 -54.00
CA ALA A 118 -16.98 1.76 -54.98
C ALA A 118 -16.81 0.75 -56.14
N ASP A 119 -17.74 -0.19 -56.30
CA ASP A 119 -17.79 -1.22 -57.33
C ASP A 119 -16.67 -2.29 -57.27
N HIS A 120 -15.95 -2.37 -56.15
CA HIS A 120 -14.97 -3.45 -55.96
C HIS A 120 -15.66 -4.74 -55.52
N PRO A 121 -15.26 -5.91 -56.07
CA PRO A 121 -15.80 -7.19 -55.64
C PRO A 121 -15.43 -7.49 -54.18
N LEU A 122 -16.42 -7.94 -53.40
CA LEU A 122 -16.21 -8.29 -52.00
C LEU A 122 -15.98 -9.78 -51.85
N ALA A 123 -14.72 -10.15 -51.66
CA ALA A 123 -14.33 -11.52 -51.40
C ALA A 123 -14.72 -11.98 -49.99
N PHE A 124 -15.05 -13.26 -49.85
CA PHE A 124 -15.33 -13.94 -48.58
C PHE A 124 -16.51 -13.37 -47.76
N ALA A 125 -17.43 -12.62 -48.40
CA ALA A 125 -18.68 -12.23 -47.79
C ALA A 125 -19.55 -13.47 -47.55
N SER A 126 -20.15 -13.58 -46.37
CA SER A 126 -21.06 -14.68 -46.01
C SER A 126 -22.46 -14.40 -46.50
N VAL A 127 -23.01 -15.31 -47.29
CA VAL A 127 -24.35 -15.22 -47.92
C VAL A 127 -25.23 -16.34 -47.37
N GLY A 128 -26.33 -16.00 -46.70
CA GLY A 128 -27.30 -16.96 -46.18
C GLY A 128 -28.67 -16.81 -46.85
N LEU A 129 -29.31 -17.93 -47.17
CA LEU A 129 -30.68 -18.02 -47.68
C LEU A 129 -31.63 -18.42 -46.55
N TYR A 130 -32.77 -17.73 -46.47
CA TYR A 130 -33.79 -17.94 -45.45
C TYR A 130 -35.18 -18.01 -46.08
N ALA A 131 -36.10 -18.73 -45.45
CA ALA A 131 -37.55 -18.62 -45.69
C ALA A 131 -38.25 -18.41 -44.34
N ALA A 132 -39.06 -17.35 -44.22
CA ALA A 132 -39.72 -16.96 -42.97
C ALA A 132 -38.76 -16.98 -41.75
N ASP A 133 -37.58 -16.35 -41.90
CA ASP A 133 -36.47 -16.30 -40.93
C ASP A 133 -35.80 -17.63 -40.54
N ARG A 134 -36.23 -18.77 -41.09
CA ARG A 134 -35.51 -20.05 -40.97
C ARG A 134 -34.36 -20.12 -41.98
N PHE A 135 -33.16 -20.41 -41.50
CA PHE A 135 -31.98 -20.65 -42.35
C PHE A 135 -32.17 -21.92 -43.19
N LEU A 136 -31.91 -21.82 -44.50
CA LEU A 136 -32.04 -22.92 -45.46
C LEU A 136 -30.67 -23.43 -45.93
N THR A 137 -29.84 -22.53 -46.46
CA THR A 137 -28.52 -22.85 -47.01
C THR A 137 -27.67 -21.59 -47.06
N GLY A 138 -26.35 -21.72 -47.22
CA GLY A 138 -25.45 -20.57 -47.31
C GLY A 138 -24.20 -20.87 -48.11
N SER A 139 -23.52 -19.82 -48.54
CA SER A 139 -22.22 -19.89 -49.21
C SER A 139 -21.39 -18.63 -48.91
N THR A 140 -20.16 -18.62 -49.39
CA THR A 140 -19.27 -17.46 -49.32
C THR A 140 -18.95 -16.98 -50.72
N THR A 141 -18.68 -15.68 -50.88
CA THR A 141 -18.19 -15.15 -52.15
C THR A 141 -16.74 -15.55 -52.41
N ASP A 142 -16.41 -15.80 -53.67
CA ASP A 142 -15.03 -16.04 -54.13
C ASP A 142 -14.22 -14.73 -54.20
N ARG A 143 -12.96 -14.80 -54.67
CA ARG A 143 -12.07 -13.64 -54.79
C ARG A 143 -12.62 -12.56 -55.75
N GLN A 144 -13.55 -12.92 -56.62
CA GLN A 144 -14.18 -12.05 -57.58
C GLN A 144 -15.56 -11.58 -57.11
N GLY A 145 -15.99 -11.93 -55.89
CA GLY A 145 -17.25 -11.50 -55.29
C GLY A 145 -18.45 -12.37 -55.70
N HIS A 146 -18.26 -13.47 -56.43
CA HIS A 146 -19.36 -14.33 -56.86
C HIS A 146 -19.71 -15.37 -55.80
N PHE A 147 -21.01 -15.63 -55.60
CA PHE A 147 -21.50 -16.70 -54.75
C PHE A 147 -22.49 -17.58 -55.51
N SER A 148 -22.70 -18.78 -54.99
CA SER A 148 -23.74 -19.69 -55.49
C SER A 148 -24.46 -20.37 -54.34
N LEU A 149 -25.78 -20.39 -54.39
CA LEU A 149 -26.63 -21.09 -53.42
C LEU A 149 -27.36 -22.22 -54.14
N ARG A 150 -27.40 -23.40 -53.51
CA ARG A 150 -28.13 -24.56 -54.03
C ARG A 150 -29.24 -24.95 -53.06
N HIS A 151 -30.48 -24.93 -53.53
CA HIS A 151 -31.66 -25.29 -52.75
C HIS A 151 -32.77 -25.80 -53.68
N ALA A 152 -33.78 -26.49 -53.13
CA ALA A 152 -35.01 -26.79 -53.85
C ALA A 152 -35.91 -25.54 -53.74
N PHE A 153 -36.01 -24.77 -54.82
CA PHE A 153 -36.82 -23.56 -54.83
C PHE A 153 -38.22 -23.85 -55.37
N ASP A 154 -39.25 -23.41 -54.65
CA ASP A 154 -40.63 -23.52 -55.07
C ASP A 154 -41.05 -22.23 -55.81
N ALA A 155 -41.63 -22.39 -57.01
CA ALA A 155 -42.09 -21.26 -57.81
C ALA A 155 -43.19 -20.48 -57.08
N GLY A 156 -43.07 -19.15 -57.00
CA GLY A 156 -43.98 -18.27 -56.27
C GLY A 156 -43.67 -18.11 -54.77
N GLN A 157 -42.69 -18.84 -54.22
CA GLN A 157 -42.26 -18.67 -52.84
C GLN A 157 -41.26 -17.52 -52.68
N SER A 158 -41.41 -16.73 -51.61
CA SER A 158 -40.47 -15.68 -51.23
C SER A 158 -39.35 -16.21 -50.35
N TYR A 159 -38.11 -15.88 -50.72
CA TYR A 159 -36.89 -16.20 -49.98
C TYR A 159 -36.14 -14.92 -49.63
N THR A 160 -35.47 -14.90 -48.49
CA THR A 160 -34.60 -13.78 -48.06
C THR A 160 -33.14 -14.16 -48.15
N VAL A 161 -32.33 -13.33 -48.79
CA VAL A 161 -30.87 -13.44 -48.76
C VAL A 161 -30.30 -12.40 -47.80
N LYS A 162 -29.48 -12.85 -46.85
CA LYS A 162 -28.73 -12.00 -45.92
C LYS A 162 -27.25 -12.10 -46.26
N VAL A 163 -26.61 -10.97 -46.54
CA VAL A 163 -25.17 -10.87 -46.84
C VAL A 163 -24.46 -10.08 -45.75
N THR A 164 -23.36 -10.65 -45.23
CA THR A 164 -22.54 -10.04 -44.18
C THR A 164 -21.06 -10.09 -44.56
N SER A 165 -20.32 -9.03 -44.26
CA SER A 165 -18.87 -8.95 -44.45
C SER A 165 -18.25 -8.05 -43.38
N ILE A 166 -17.03 -8.36 -42.97
CA ILE A 166 -16.33 -7.62 -41.91
C ILE A 166 -16.05 -6.19 -42.38
N GLY A 167 -16.42 -5.19 -41.56
CA GLY A 167 -16.27 -3.77 -41.91
C GLY A 167 -17.37 -3.21 -42.82
N PHE A 168 -18.43 -3.97 -43.07
CA PHE A 168 -19.57 -3.56 -43.89
C PHE A 168 -20.90 -3.77 -43.17
N GLN A 169 -21.89 -2.93 -43.46
CA GLN A 169 -23.26 -3.09 -42.97
C GLN A 169 -23.92 -4.30 -43.63
N SER A 170 -24.55 -5.16 -42.83
CA SER A 170 -25.28 -6.32 -43.34
C SER A 170 -26.49 -5.90 -44.17
N VAL A 171 -26.69 -6.53 -45.31
CA VAL A 171 -27.84 -6.28 -46.19
C VAL A 171 -28.73 -7.52 -46.23
N ALA A 172 -30.04 -7.33 -46.13
CA ALA A 172 -31.04 -8.38 -46.29
C ALA A 172 -32.09 -7.94 -47.30
N PHE A 173 -32.45 -8.79 -48.25
CA PHE A 173 -33.52 -8.53 -49.20
C PHE A 173 -34.23 -9.82 -49.59
N ALA A 174 -35.49 -9.70 -49.99
CA ALA A 174 -36.33 -10.82 -50.39
C ALA A 174 -36.50 -10.88 -51.91
N PHE A 175 -36.51 -12.08 -52.48
CA PHE A 175 -36.83 -12.34 -53.88
C PHE A 175 -37.87 -13.46 -53.98
N VAL A 176 -38.61 -13.51 -55.08
CA VAL A 176 -39.62 -14.55 -55.34
C VAL A 176 -39.15 -15.42 -56.49
N TYR A 177 -38.93 -16.71 -56.25
CA TYR A 177 -38.43 -17.61 -57.29
C TYR A 177 -39.48 -17.81 -58.40
N PRO A 178 -39.14 -17.76 -59.71
CA PRO A 178 -37.80 -17.81 -60.29
C PRO A 178 -37.11 -16.46 -60.57
N ASP A 179 -37.69 -15.32 -60.16
CA ASP A 179 -37.05 -14.02 -60.35
C ASP A 179 -35.86 -13.84 -59.39
N THR A 180 -34.65 -14.01 -59.93
CA THR A 180 -33.39 -13.86 -59.21
C THR A 180 -32.62 -12.59 -59.57
N ALA A 181 -33.25 -11.62 -60.26
CA ALA A 181 -32.55 -10.43 -60.76
C ALA A 181 -31.83 -9.65 -59.65
N GLN A 182 -32.42 -9.59 -58.46
CA GLN A 182 -31.83 -8.90 -57.30
C GLN A 182 -30.55 -9.56 -56.76
N LEU A 183 -30.28 -10.82 -57.10
CA LEU A 183 -29.06 -11.52 -56.72
C LEU A 183 -27.88 -11.16 -57.63
N ALA A 184 -28.14 -10.59 -58.81
CA ALA A 184 -27.11 -10.32 -59.82
C ALA A 184 -26.06 -9.30 -59.34
N ALA A 185 -26.43 -8.33 -58.49
CA ALA A 185 -25.51 -7.35 -57.92
C ALA A 185 -25.98 -6.86 -56.55
N ILE A 186 -25.29 -7.29 -55.50
CA ILE A 186 -25.56 -6.93 -54.10
C ILE A 186 -24.46 -5.96 -53.64
N THR A 187 -24.84 -4.73 -53.29
CA THR A 187 -23.89 -3.71 -52.83
C THR A 187 -23.92 -3.56 -51.31
N LEU A 188 -22.78 -3.78 -50.64
CA LEU A 188 -22.63 -3.49 -49.21
C LEU A 188 -21.98 -2.10 -49.01
N LYS A 189 -22.48 -1.37 -48.01
CA LYS A 189 -21.90 -0.08 -47.56
C LYS A 189 -20.91 -0.32 -46.43
N ARG A 190 -19.78 0.39 -46.42
CA ARG A 190 -18.81 0.31 -45.30
C ARG A 190 -19.47 0.78 -44.00
N ASP A 191 -19.21 0.04 -42.92
CA ASP A 191 -19.62 0.45 -41.58
C ASP A 191 -18.49 1.27 -40.94
N ASN A 192 -18.69 2.59 -40.84
CA ASN A 192 -17.71 3.52 -40.27
C ASN A 192 -17.74 3.57 -38.73
N ARG A 193 -18.44 2.65 -38.07
CA ARG A 193 -18.28 2.46 -36.62
C ARG A 193 -16.94 1.79 -36.37
N LEU A 194 -15.92 2.59 -36.03
CA LEU A 194 -14.69 2.14 -35.39
C LEU A 194 -15.08 1.14 -34.28
N LEU A 195 -14.80 -0.14 -34.52
CA LEU A 195 -14.78 -1.15 -33.47
C LEU A 195 -13.65 -0.73 -32.53
N ALA A 196 -13.99 0.04 -31.51
CA ALA A 196 -13.24 0.03 -30.27
C ALA A 196 -13.25 -1.43 -29.85
N GLU A 197 -12.12 -2.11 -30.04
CA GLU A 197 -11.86 -3.43 -29.52
C GLU A 197 -12.18 -3.37 -28.03
N VAL A 198 -13.37 -3.82 -27.65
CA VAL A 198 -13.71 -4.03 -26.26
C VAL A 198 -12.97 -5.32 -25.90
N GLN A 199 -11.68 -5.19 -25.60
CA GLN A 199 -11.04 -6.14 -24.71
C GLN A 199 -11.85 -6.12 -23.42
N VAL A 200 -12.76 -7.08 -23.26
CA VAL A 200 -13.34 -7.40 -21.96
C VAL A 200 -12.23 -8.08 -21.15
N GLN A 201 -11.18 -7.35 -20.79
CA GLN A 201 -10.41 -7.71 -19.61
C GLN A 201 -11.37 -7.53 -18.44
N ALA A 202 -11.78 -8.64 -17.84
CA ALA A 202 -12.62 -8.62 -16.65
C ALA A 202 -11.96 -7.70 -15.60
N LYS A 203 -12.56 -6.53 -15.35
CA LYS A 203 -12.07 -5.59 -14.34
C LYS A 203 -12.11 -6.29 -12.98
N ARG A 204 -10.95 -6.47 -12.35
CA ARG A 204 -10.88 -6.96 -10.97
C ARG A 204 -11.69 -6.02 -10.08
N PRO A 205 -12.47 -6.55 -9.12
CA PRO A 205 -13.16 -5.68 -8.18
C PRO A 205 -12.11 -4.81 -7.46
N PRO A 206 -12.33 -3.48 -7.35
CA PRO A 206 -11.34 -2.57 -6.78
C PRO A 206 -11.03 -2.90 -5.32
N ILE A 207 -11.93 -3.60 -4.63
CA ILE A 207 -11.78 -4.01 -3.24
C ILE A 207 -12.26 -5.45 -3.11
N GLU A 208 -11.44 -6.28 -2.49
CA GLU A 208 -11.73 -7.67 -2.16
C GLU A 208 -11.53 -7.89 -0.66
N ARG A 209 -12.41 -8.66 -0.02
CA ARG A 209 -12.26 -9.07 1.38
C ARG A 209 -11.68 -10.49 1.44
N ARG A 210 -10.59 -10.64 2.17
CA ARG A 210 -10.03 -11.92 2.63
C ARG A 210 -10.34 -12.10 4.12
N ALA A 211 -10.04 -13.28 4.66
CA ALA A 211 -10.34 -13.59 6.06
C ALA A 211 -9.62 -12.62 7.01
N ASP A 212 -8.33 -12.37 6.76
CA ASP A 212 -7.43 -11.56 7.58
C ASP A 212 -7.27 -10.11 7.11
N ARG A 213 -7.56 -9.81 5.83
CA ARG A 213 -7.23 -8.52 5.21
C ARG A 213 -8.28 -7.98 4.21
N PHE A 214 -8.23 -6.68 3.97
CA PHE A 214 -8.81 -6.06 2.77
C PHE A 214 -7.72 -5.97 1.70
N ILE A 215 -8.07 -6.27 0.45
CA ILE A 215 -7.19 -6.07 -0.70
C ILE A 215 -7.83 -4.98 -1.57
N VAL A 216 -7.18 -3.84 -1.63
CA VAL A 216 -7.48 -2.76 -2.56
C VAL A 216 -6.69 -3.04 -3.83
N ASN A 217 -7.36 -3.58 -4.86
CA ASN A 217 -6.77 -3.81 -6.16
C ASN A 217 -6.62 -2.47 -6.86
N VAL A 218 -5.39 -2.02 -7.06
CA VAL A 218 -5.10 -0.76 -7.75
C VAL A 218 -4.97 -1.04 -9.25
N GLU A 219 -4.15 -2.02 -9.63
CA GLU A 219 -3.97 -2.48 -11.00
C GLU A 219 -5.28 -2.97 -11.63
N GLY A 220 -5.59 -2.48 -12.83
CA GLY A 220 -6.78 -2.84 -13.60
C GLY A 220 -8.08 -2.26 -13.04
N SER A 221 -8.00 -1.33 -12.08
CA SER A 221 -9.14 -0.72 -11.41
C SER A 221 -9.28 0.78 -11.70
N VAL A 222 -10.40 1.39 -11.28
CA VAL A 222 -10.58 2.85 -11.33
C VAL A 222 -9.58 3.62 -10.45
N LEU A 223 -8.94 2.95 -9.47
CA LEU A 223 -7.94 3.53 -8.59
C LEU A 223 -6.56 3.65 -9.25
N GLU A 224 -6.34 2.96 -10.38
CA GLU A 224 -5.10 3.03 -11.16
C GLU A 224 -4.87 4.41 -11.77
N ILE A 225 -5.95 5.16 -12.03
CA ILE A 225 -5.92 6.43 -12.74
C ILE A 225 -6.05 7.58 -11.74
N GLY A 226 -5.24 8.61 -11.92
CA GLY A 226 -5.33 9.90 -11.21
C GLY A 226 -4.57 9.97 -9.88
N SER A 227 -4.37 8.86 -9.18
CA SER A 227 -4.02 8.88 -7.74
C SER A 227 -2.52 8.71 -7.45
N ASN A 228 -2.07 9.09 -6.24
CA ASN A 228 -0.80 8.61 -5.67
C ASN A 228 -1.04 7.60 -4.54
N GLY A 229 0.03 6.97 -4.04
CA GLY A 229 -0.02 5.98 -2.96
C GLY A 229 -0.73 6.50 -1.71
N LEU A 230 -0.45 7.72 -1.27
CA LEU A 230 -1.11 8.31 -0.10
C LEU A 230 -2.61 8.53 -0.32
N GLU A 231 -2.98 9.02 -1.51
CA GLU A 231 -4.39 9.19 -1.91
C GLU A 231 -5.12 7.84 -2.00
N ILE A 232 -4.44 6.79 -2.44
CA ILE A 232 -5.02 5.43 -2.41
C ILE A 232 -5.21 4.99 -0.95
N LEU A 233 -4.28 5.28 -0.04
CA LEU A 233 -4.48 5.01 1.39
C LEU A 233 -5.66 5.80 1.99
N GLN A 234 -5.85 7.05 1.59
CA GLN A 234 -7.03 7.84 1.99
C GLN A 234 -8.34 7.24 1.45
N LYS A 235 -8.30 6.58 0.29
CA LYS A 235 -9.43 5.86 -0.32
C LYS A 235 -9.62 4.43 0.22
N SER A 236 -8.71 3.96 1.06
CA SER A 236 -8.64 2.56 1.47
C SER A 236 -9.51 2.27 2.71
N PRO A 237 -10.13 1.09 2.81
CA PRO A 237 -11.01 0.72 3.94
C PRO A 237 -10.38 0.90 5.32
N GLY A 238 -11.03 1.69 6.17
CA GLY A 238 -10.68 1.85 7.58
C GLY A 238 -9.42 2.67 7.85
N LEU A 239 -8.70 3.10 6.81
CA LEU A 239 -7.50 3.91 6.94
C LEU A 239 -7.84 5.41 7.05
N TRP A 240 -7.01 6.08 7.83
CA TRP A 240 -7.12 7.48 8.17
C TRP A 240 -5.75 8.10 7.98
N VAL A 241 -5.66 9.12 7.14
CA VAL A 241 -4.44 9.90 6.94
C VAL A 241 -4.73 11.32 7.39
N ASP A 242 -4.05 11.80 8.42
CA ASP A 242 -4.22 13.18 8.90
C ASP A 242 -3.44 14.19 8.02
N PRO A 243 -3.64 15.52 8.21
CA PRO A 243 -2.90 16.54 7.43
C PRO A 243 -1.38 16.50 7.61
N ASN A 244 -0.90 15.93 8.71
CA ASN A 244 0.53 15.77 9.00
C ASN A 244 1.12 14.53 8.31
N GLY A 245 0.29 13.71 7.65
CA GLY A 245 0.71 12.47 6.99
C GLY A 245 0.69 11.23 7.88
N ASN A 246 0.18 11.32 9.12
CA ASN A 246 0.06 10.15 9.99
C ASN A 246 -1.01 9.20 9.44
N ILE A 247 -0.63 7.95 9.22
CA ILE A 247 -1.53 6.89 8.75
C ILE A 247 -1.97 6.07 9.97
N SER A 248 -3.26 5.91 10.14
CA SER A 248 -3.85 5.14 11.25
C SER A 248 -5.04 4.31 10.77
N LEU A 249 -5.33 3.25 11.51
CA LEU A 249 -6.47 2.36 11.29
C LEU A 249 -7.26 2.32 12.59
N ARG A 250 -8.53 2.73 12.53
CA ARG A 250 -9.45 2.77 13.69
C ARG A 250 -8.91 3.57 14.89
N GLY A 251 -8.10 4.60 14.61
CA GLY A 251 -7.51 5.51 15.60
C GLY A 251 -6.18 5.05 16.19
N GLN A 252 -5.60 3.96 15.69
CA GLN A 252 -4.27 3.49 16.08
C GLN A 252 -3.30 3.58 14.91
N SER A 253 -2.05 3.98 15.17
CA SER A 253 -1.02 4.10 14.13
C SER A 253 -0.75 2.74 13.49
N VAL A 254 -0.64 2.69 12.16
CA VAL A 254 -0.39 1.46 11.42
C VAL A 254 1.08 1.29 11.11
N MET A 255 1.51 0.05 10.95
CA MET A 255 2.74 -0.24 10.24
C MET A 255 2.51 -0.14 8.73
N VAL A 256 3.32 0.64 8.01
CA VAL A 256 3.27 0.66 6.54
C VAL A 256 4.44 -0.14 5.97
N MET A 257 4.10 -1.13 5.15
CA MET A 257 5.04 -1.95 4.40
C MET A 257 4.91 -1.64 2.90
N ILE A 258 6.02 -1.57 2.19
CA ILE A 258 6.03 -1.44 0.73
C ILE A 258 6.86 -2.58 0.17
N ASN A 259 6.20 -3.48 -0.57
CA ASN A 259 6.73 -4.78 -0.97
C ASN A 259 7.37 -5.51 0.23
N ASP A 260 6.63 -5.90 1.26
CA ASP A 260 7.15 -6.58 2.47
C ASP A 260 8.36 -5.88 3.18
N VAL A 261 8.61 -4.58 2.94
CA VAL A 261 9.61 -3.79 3.68
C VAL A 261 8.91 -2.72 4.48
N VAL A 262 9.06 -2.71 5.80
CA VAL A 262 8.53 -1.64 6.65
C VAL A 262 9.22 -0.33 6.35
N GLN A 263 8.40 0.69 6.12
CA GLN A 263 8.89 2.04 5.94
C GLN A 263 9.06 2.68 7.32
N ARG A 264 10.32 2.91 7.69
CA ARG A 264 10.72 3.43 9.00
C ARG A 264 11.11 4.91 8.91
N MET A 265 10.24 5.67 8.25
CA MET A 265 10.40 7.11 8.04
C MET A 265 9.49 7.85 9.03
N SER A 266 9.73 9.13 9.28
CA SER A 266 8.73 9.92 10.01
C SER A 266 7.41 9.90 9.23
N SER A 267 6.28 10.06 9.91
CA SER A 267 4.98 10.06 9.23
C SER A 267 4.89 11.08 8.10
N ALA A 268 5.53 12.24 8.27
CA ALA A 268 5.60 13.27 7.25
C ALA A 268 6.39 12.76 6.02
N ASP A 269 7.59 12.21 6.22
CA ASP A 269 8.42 11.73 5.11
C ASP A 269 7.79 10.53 4.41
N LEU A 270 7.17 9.62 5.18
CA LEU A 270 6.45 8.48 4.63
C LEU A 270 5.29 8.95 3.76
N ALA A 271 4.50 9.91 4.25
CA ALA A 271 3.40 10.48 3.48
C ALA A 271 3.91 11.14 2.18
N GLU A 272 5.04 11.85 2.23
CA GLU A 272 5.64 12.40 1.02
C GLU A 272 6.14 11.29 0.07
N TYR A 273 6.83 10.27 0.58
CA TYR A 273 7.26 9.12 -0.23
C TYR A 273 6.06 8.47 -0.94
N LEU A 274 4.98 8.23 -0.20
CA LEU A 274 3.75 7.65 -0.73
C LEU A 274 3.05 8.56 -1.75
N ARG A 275 3.22 9.89 -1.68
CA ARG A 275 2.74 10.81 -2.73
C ARG A 275 3.55 10.73 -4.02
N THR A 276 4.82 10.33 -3.95
CA THR A 276 5.64 10.08 -5.15
C THR A 276 5.25 8.79 -5.85
N LEU A 277 4.74 7.82 -5.09
CA LEU A 277 4.34 6.53 -5.61
C LEU A 277 3.10 6.68 -6.48
N ARG A 278 3.22 6.47 -7.78
CA ARG A 278 2.09 6.60 -8.70
C ARG A 278 1.15 5.40 -8.51
N SER A 279 -0.16 5.63 -8.60
CA SER A 279 -1.14 4.53 -8.58
C SER A 279 -0.87 3.50 -9.68
N GLU A 280 -0.35 3.94 -10.81
CA GLU A 280 0.05 3.10 -11.93
C GLU A 280 1.23 2.16 -11.60
N ASP A 281 2.02 2.44 -10.56
CA ASP A 281 3.12 1.59 -10.09
C ASP A 281 2.69 0.64 -8.97
N ILE A 282 1.49 0.81 -8.41
CA ILE A 282 0.94 -0.02 -7.33
C ILE A 282 0.07 -1.13 -7.93
N ALA A 283 0.35 -2.38 -7.57
CA ALA A 283 -0.49 -3.51 -7.92
C ALA A 283 -1.72 -3.58 -7.02
N LYS A 284 -1.49 -3.59 -5.70
CA LYS A 284 -2.54 -3.68 -4.69
C LYS A 284 -2.07 -3.12 -3.35
N ILE A 285 -3.02 -2.73 -2.50
CA ILE A 285 -2.76 -2.39 -1.10
C ILE A 285 -3.54 -3.37 -0.23
N GLU A 286 -2.83 -4.06 0.65
CA GLU A 286 -3.37 -4.99 1.61
C GLU A 286 -3.47 -4.32 2.97
N ILE A 287 -4.65 -4.28 3.56
CA ILE A 287 -4.89 -3.69 4.88
C ILE A 287 -5.20 -4.85 5.79
N LEU A 288 -4.37 -5.08 6.79
CA LEU A 288 -4.50 -6.14 7.77
C LEU A 288 -4.87 -5.49 9.12
N PRO A 289 -6.17 -5.34 9.44
CA PRO A 289 -6.58 -4.76 10.71
C PRO A 289 -6.13 -5.59 11.90
N ASN A 290 -6.06 -6.90 11.71
CA ASN A 290 -5.62 -7.87 12.69
C ASN A 290 -4.56 -8.75 12.01
N PRO A 291 -3.26 -8.43 12.13
CA PRO A 291 -2.23 -9.20 11.44
C PRO A 291 -2.19 -10.66 11.93
N PRO A 292 -2.05 -11.64 11.01
CA PRO A 292 -1.93 -13.06 11.36
C PRO A 292 -0.62 -13.39 12.08
N ALA A 293 -0.53 -14.61 12.62
CA ALA A 293 0.59 -15.07 13.44
C ALA A 293 1.99 -15.02 12.78
N GLU A 294 2.06 -14.91 11.46
CA GLU A 294 3.31 -14.70 10.71
C GLU A 294 3.95 -13.34 11.00
N PHE A 295 3.14 -12.35 11.37
CA PHE A 295 3.62 -11.06 11.85
C PHE A 295 3.80 -11.10 13.37
N GLU A 296 4.67 -10.23 13.88
CA GLU A 296 4.87 -10.10 15.31
C GLU A 296 3.58 -9.75 16.05
N ALA A 297 3.48 -10.18 17.31
CA ALA A 297 2.34 -9.86 18.14
C ALA A 297 2.34 -8.39 18.60
N GLU A 298 3.47 -7.70 18.43
CA GLU A 298 3.64 -6.29 18.76
C GLU A 298 2.80 -5.38 17.86
N GLY A 299 2.28 -4.29 18.44
CA GLY A 299 1.53 -3.27 17.71
C GLY A 299 0.06 -3.65 17.50
N SER A 300 -0.85 -2.81 17.98
CA SER A 300 -2.30 -3.05 17.92
C SER A 300 -2.98 -2.43 16.69
N GLY A 301 -2.32 -1.49 16.00
CA GLY A 301 -2.92 -0.66 14.95
C GLY A 301 -3.00 -1.29 13.55
N GLY A 302 -2.51 -2.51 13.37
CA GLY A 302 -2.57 -3.23 12.09
C GLY A 302 -1.48 -2.85 11.08
N ILE A 303 -1.53 -3.48 9.91
CA ILE A 303 -0.52 -3.35 8.84
C ILE A 303 -1.17 -2.87 7.54
N VAL A 304 -0.49 -1.95 6.85
CA VAL A 304 -0.81 -1.51 5.50
C VAL A 304 0.33 -1.94 4.58
N HIS A 305 0.10 -2.97 3.78
CA HIS A 305 1.08 -3.55 2.87
C HIS A 305 0.80 -3.16 1.42
N ILE A 306 1.61 -2.25 0.89
CA ILE A 306 1.54 -1.76 -0.48
C ILE A 306 2.41 -2.65 -1.37
N VAL A 307 1.79 -3.35 -2.31
CA VAL A 307 2.48 -4.20 -3.29
C VAL A 307 2.57 -3.47 -4.63
N LEU A 308 3.77 -3.31 -5.15
CA LEU A 308 4.04 -2.66 -6.43
C LEU A 308 3.88 -3.64 -7.60
N LYS A 309 3.64 -3.12 -8.81
CA LYS A 309 3.53 -3.93 -10.02
C LYS A 309 4.84 -4.65 -10.35
N ARG A 310 4.69 -5.88 -10.86
CA ARG A 310 5.82 -6.70 -11.34
C ARG A 310 5.98 -6.51 -12.85
N GLY A 311 6.91 -5.67 -13.29
CA GLY A 311 7.33 -5.70 -14.70
C GLY A 311 8.14 -6.96 -15.02
N ARG A 312 7.93 -7.55 -16.19
CA ARG A 312 8.84 -8.57 -16.72
C ARG A 312 9.69 -7.86 -17.76
N ASP A 313 10.98 -7.67 -17.48
CA ASP A 313 12.12 -7.46 -18.41
C ASP A 313 13.28 -6.70 -17.71
N GLU A 314 14.22 -6.19 -18.49
CA GLU A 314 15.38 -5.37 -18.10
C GLU A 314 15.09 -3.89 -18.38
N GLY A 315 15.56 -3.00 -17.50
CA GLY A 315 15.35 -1.57 -17.68
C GLY A 315 15.81 -0.71 -16.52
N PHE A 316 15.57 0.58 -16.66
CA PHE A 316 15.87 1.61 -15.68
C PHE A 316 14.63 2.48 -15.45
N THR A 317 14.29 2.69 -14.19
CA THR A 317 13.23 3.63 -13.78
C THR A 317 13.77 4.53 -12.69
N SER A 318 13.62 5.83 -12.87
CA SER A 318 13.98 6.83 -11.89
C SER A 318 12.83 7.82 -11.70
N THR A 319 12.56 8.18 -10.46
CA THR A 319 11.56 9.18 -10.09
C THR A 319 12.23 10.26 -9.27
N LEU A 320 12.12 11.50 -9.73
CA LEU A 320 12.53 12.69 -9.01
C LEU A 320 11.29 13.35 -8.41
N ASN A 321 11.35 13.73 -7.13
CA ASN A 321 10.31 14.47 -6.45
C ASN A 321 10.89 15.74 -5.82
N THR A 322 10.13 16.83 -5.94
CA THR A 322 10.42 18.08 -5.24
C THR A 322 9.12 18.71 -4.76
N GLN A 323 9.16 19.32 -3.60
CA GLN A 323 8.03 19.97 -2.97
C GLN A 323 8.49 21.25 -2.30
N TYR A 324 7.67 22.28 -2.46
CA TYR A 324 7.72 23.50 -1.70
C TYR A 324 6.42 23.65 -0.91
N ARG A 325 6.51 24.02 0.36
CA ARG A 325 5.35 24.31 1.20
C ARG A 325 5.59 25.59 1.97
N GLN A 326 4.67 26.54 1.87
CA GLN A 326 4.67 27.76 2.66
C GLN A 326 3.76 27.57 3.89
N GLN A 327 4.32 27.75 5.08
CA GLN A 327 3.66 27.63 6.37
C GLN A 327 3.64 29.00 7.06
N VAL A 328 2.59 29.80 6.81
CA VAL A 328 2.55 31.21 7.21
C VAL A 328 3.74 31.96 6.60
N ASP A 329 4.78 32.28 7.36
CA ASP A 329 6.01 32.97 6.96
C ASP A 329 7.20 32.03 6.78
N ARG A 330 7.08 30.73 7.13
CA ARG A 330 8.17 29.76 7.09
C ARG A 330 8.07 28.79 5.93
N PRO A 331 9.16 28.57 5.17
CA PRO A 331 9.15 27.60 4.09
C PRO A 331 9.59 26.22 4.56
N ALA A 332 9.03 25.19 3.94
CA ALA A 332 9.50 23.82 3.97
C ALA A 332 9.76 23.33 2.54
N TYR A 333 10.84 22.57 2.36
CA TYR A 333 11.24 22.00 1.09
C TYR A 333 11.60 20.54 1.27
N ASN A 334 11.13 19.69 0.37
CA ASN A 334 11.49 18.29 0.33
C ASN A 334 11.91 17.92 -1.09
N MET A 335 12.99 17.18 -1.21
CA MET A 335 13.47 16.68 -2.49
C MET A 335 13.98 15.26 -2.33
N GLY A 336 13.70 14.42 -3.33
CA GLY A 336 14.09 13.03 -3.30
C GLY A 336 14.22 12.46 -4.69
N ALA A 337 14.95 11.37 -4.77
CA ALA A 337 15.10 10.59 -5.98
C ALA A 337 15.07 9.11 -5.63
N THR A 338 14.34 8.33 -6.42
CA THR A 338 14.39 6.86 -6.39
C THR A 338 14.91 6.37 -7.72
N PHE A 339 15.78 5.38 -7.73
CA PHE A 339 16.16 4.68 -8.96
C PHE A 339 16.05 3.18 -8.77
N ASN A 340 15.71 2.50 -9.85
CA ASN A 340 15.65 1.05 -9.93
C ASN A 340 16.25 0.64 -11.27
N TYR A 341 17.13 -0.36 -11.25
CA TYR A 341 17.82 -0.87 -12.40
C TYR A 341 17.82 -2.39 -12.37
N LYS A 342 17.36 -3.02 -13.45
CA LYS A 342 17.39 -4.47 -13.59
C LYS A 342 18.10 -4.87 -14.88
N ILE A 343 19.08 -5.75 -14.75
CA ILE A 343 19.76 -6.40 -15.87
C ILE A 343 19.98 -7.87 -15.54
N ARG A 344 19.45 -8.78 -16.36
CA ARG A 344 19.53 -10.24 -16.16
C ARG A 344 19.16 -10.63 -14.72
N SER A 345 20.11 -11.25 -14.02
CA SER A 345 20.02 -11.71 -12.63
C SER A 345 20.31 -10.65 -11.58
N LEU A 346 20.71 -9.44 -11.97
CA LEU A 346 21.07 -8.36 -11.05
C LEU A 346 19.97 -7.30 -11.02
N TYR A 347 19.51 -6.99 -9.82
CA TYR A 347 18.60 -5.89 -9.55
C TYR A 347 19.24 -4.95 -8.53
N VAL A 348 19.37 -3.66 -8.89
CA VAL A 348 19.94 -2.62 -8.04
C VAL A 348 18.89 -1.52 -7.86
N PHE A 349 18.75 -1.03 -6.65
CA PHE A 349 17.80 0.02 -6.33
C PHE A 349 18.39 0.98 -5.31
N GLY A 350 17.88 2.21 -5.34
CA GLY A 350 18.26 3.21 -4.38
C GLY A 350 17.21 4.30 -4.20
N THR A 351 17.27 4.96 -3.07
CA THR A 351 16.42 6.09 -2.72
C THR A 351 17.25 7.07 -1.92
N GLY A 352 17.29 8.32 -2.35
CA GLY A 352 17.91 9.43 -1.63
C GLY A 352 16.87 10.50 -1.36
N GLY A 353 16.91 11.12 -0.19
CA GLY A 353 15.98 12.18 0.19
C GLY A 353 16.65 13.23 1.08
N TYR A 354 16.24 14.47 0.90
CA TYR A 354 16.61 15.61 1.73
C TYR A 354 15.38 16.47 2.01
N GLY A 355 15.14 16.75 3.28
CA GLY A 355 14.04 17.57 3.76
C GLY A 355 14.55 18.70 4.65
N LYS A 356 13.95 19.88 4.50
CA LYS A 356 14.16 21.03 5.37
C LYS A 356 12.81 21.61 5.73
N ASP A 357 12.47 21.62 7.01
CA ASP A 357 11.20 22.18 7.52
C ASP A 357 11.52 23.23 8.59
N ARG A 358 11.00 24.44 8.40
CA ARG A 358 10.97 25.47 9.43
C ARG A 358 9.51 25.71 9.79
N SER A 359 9.21 25.70 11.07
CA SER A 359 7.84 25.86 11.57
C SER A 359 7.83 26.56 12.93
N SER A 360 6.78 27.35 13.18
CA SER A 360 6.57 28.09 14.43
C SER A 360 5.25 27.66 15.06
N TYR A 361 5.26 27.41 16.36
CA TYR A 361 4.17 26.81 17.13
C TYR A 361 3.87 27.74 18.29
N ILE A 362 2.59 27.86 18.63
CA ILE A 362 2.17 28.56 19.84
C ILE A 362 1.55 27.54 20.77
N ALA A 363 1.95 27.55 22.03
CA ALA A 363 1.36 26.75 23.08
C ALA A 363 1.03 27.60 24.31
N THR A 364 -0.01 27.22 25.04
CA THR A 364 -0.34 27.80 26.34
C THR A 364 -0.66 26.71 27.33
N ASN A 365 -0.18 26.88 28.57
CA ASN A 365 -0.56 26.07 29.72
C ASN A 365 -1.23 26.97 30.76
N ASP A 366 -2.34 26.53 31.32
CA ASP A 366 -2.99 27.13 32.48
C ASP A 366 -3.24 26.01 33.49
N ILE A 367 -2.42 25.97 34.54
CA ILE A 367 -2.50 24.99 35.62
C ILE A 367 -3.12 25.69 36.82
N ARG A 368 -4.19 25.12 37.36
CA ARG A 368 -4.92 25.68 38.50
C ARG A 368 -4.91 24.71 39.67
N TYR A 369 -4.48 25.19 40.83
CA TYR A 369 -4.42 24.41 42.06
C TYR A 369 -5.63 24.71 42.96
N PRO A 370 -6.10 23.75 43.78
CA PRO A 370 -7.21 23.95 44.72
C PRO A 370 -6.99 25.09 45.74
N ASP A 371 -5.73 25.36 46.08
CA ASP A 371 -5.32 26.41 47.02
C ASP A 371 -5.19 27.80 46.37
N GLN A 372 -5.86 28.00 45.23
CA GLN A 372 -5.89 29.23 44.43
C GLN A 372 -4.54 29.64 43.82
N HIS A 373 -3.53 28.79 43.88
CA HIS A 373 -2.32 29.00 43.07
C HIS A 373 -2.63 28.71 41.61
N ALA A 374 -1.89 29.34 40.70
CA ALA A 374 -1.93 29.00 39.29
C ALA A 374 -0.58 29.21 38.60
N TYR A 375 -0.39 28.52 37.48
CA TYR A 375 0.72 28.69 36.56
C TYR A 375 0.16 28.94 35.17
N ASN A 376 0.55 30.05 34.56
CA ASN A 376 0.18 30.40 33.21
C ASN A 376 1.44 30.53 32.37
N SER A 377 1.45 29.91 31.19
CA SER A 377 2.53 30.06 30.22
C SER A 377 2.01 30.35 28.82
N PHE A 378 2.78 31.15 28.09
CA PHE A 378 2.66 31.32 26.66
C PHE A 378 4.02 31.03 26.03
N THR A 379 4.08 30.01 25.18
CA THR A 379 5.32 29.57 24.56
C THR A 379 5.24 29.75 23.05
N ASN A 380 6.21 30.47 22.49
CA ASN A 380 6.55 30.38 21.08
C ASN A 380 7.66 29.34 20.89
N ARG A 381 7.40 28.34 20.03
CA ARG A 381 8.38 27.29 19.71
C ARG A 381 8.75 27.37 18.24
N GLU A 382 10.02 27.58 18.00
CA GLU A 382 10.62 27.63 16.69
C GLU A 382 11.34 26.33 16.39
N ASN A 383 10.93 25.64 15.33
CA ASN A 383 11.54 24.40 14.88
C ASN A 383 12.30 24.62 13.57
N ASN A 384 13.48 24.01 13.50
CA ASN A 384 14.31 24.01 12.31
C ASN A 384 14.88 22.61 12.10
N ASN A 385 14.15 21.82 11.31
CA ASN A 385 14.41 20.41 11.07
C ASN A 385 15.12 20.23 9.72
N THR A 386 16.22 19.49 9.71
CA THR A 386 16.86 18.95 8.50
C THR A 386 16.87 17.44 8.60
N GLN A 387 16.51 16.76 7.53
CA GLN A 387 16.59 15.30 7.45
C GLN A 387 17.19 14.88 6.12
N ALA A 388 18.02 13.85 6.16
CA ALA A 388 18.59 13.22 4.98
C ALA A 388 18.51 11.70 5.13
N MET A 389 18.13 11.04 4.06
CA MET A 389 18.07 9.58 3.99
C MET A 389 18.74 9.07 2.73
N LEU A 390 19.40 7.91 2.85
CA LEU A 390 19.94 7.15 1.74
C LEU A 390 19.66 5.68 1.98
N ARG A 391 18.95 5.04 1.04
CA ARG A 391 18.76 3.60 0.96
C ARG A 391 19.39 3.10 -0.31
N LEU A 392 20.20 2.05 -0.23
CA LEU A 392 20.81 1.38 -1.37
C LEU A 392 20.66 -0.14 -1.19
N GLY A 393 20.35 -0.85 -2.27
CA GLY A 393 20.26 -2.30 -2.20
C GLY A 393 20.51 -2.97 -3.54
N ALA A 394 20.95 -4.23 -3.48
CA ALA A 394 21.20 -5.06 -4.64
C ALA A 394 20.76 -6.49 -4.36
N ILE A 395 20.16 -7.13 -5.36
CA ILE A 395 19.69 -8.52 -5.33
C ILE A 395 20.29 -9.25 -6.51
N TYR A 396 20.88 -10.40 -6.23
CA TYR A 396 21.48 -11.29 -7.20
C TYR A 396 20.77 -12.63 -7.24
N GLU A 397 20.25 -12.96 -8.41
CA GLU A 397 19.58 -14.22 -8.73
C GLU A 397 20.58 -15.21 -9.32
N PHE A 398 21.29 -15.91 -8.44
CA PHE A 398 22.27 -16.91 -8.87
C PHE A 398 21.60 -18.19 -9.42
N ARG A 399 20.30 -18.40 -9.15
CA ARG A 399 19.43 -19.40 -9.80
C ARG A 399 18.04 -18.80 -10.05
N ALA A 400 17.26 -19.39 -10.96
CA ALA A 400 15.90 -18.92 -11.27
C ALA A 400 14.95 -18.92 -10.06
N ASN A 401 15.23 -19.76 -9.06
CA ASN A 401 14.43 -19.91 -7.85
C ASN A 401 15.16 -19.51 -6.56
N GLN A 402 16.38 -18.97 -6.64
CA GLN A 402 17.15 -18.55 -5.47
C GLN A 402 17.79 -17.18 -5.69
N SER A 403 17.67 -16.33 -4.69
CA SER A 403 18.28 -14.99 -4.71
C SER A 403 18.85 -14.63 -3.35
N ILE A 404 19.93 -13.86 -3.38
CA ILE A 404 20.51 -13.20 -2.21
C ILE A 404 20.44 -11.68 -2.43
N GLY A 405 20.13 -10.93 -1.39
CA GLY A 405 20.09 -9.48 -1.44
C GLY A 405 20.71 -8.82 -0.23
N LEU A 406 21.40 -7.71 -0.46
CA LEU A 406 21.98 -6.85 0.58
C LEU A 406 21.42 -5.42 0.44
N GLN A 407 20.91 -4.87 1.54
CA GLN A 407 20.40 -3.50 1.62
C GLN A 407 21.08 -2.75 2.77
N THR A 408 21.34 -1.46 2.56
CA THR A 408 21.75 -0.53 3.61
C THR A 408 20.82 0.67 3.64
N ASN A 409 20.53 1.17 4.84
CA ASN A 409 19.84 2.43 5.07
C ASN A 409 20.69 3.31 5.97
N LEU A 410 20.80 4.59 5.61
CA LEU A 410 21.46 5.63 6.37
C LEU A 410 20.47 6.78 6.53
N ASN A 411 20.14 7.13 7.76
CA ASN A 411 19.30 8.28 8.08
C ASN A 411 20.07 9.22 9.00
N ARG A 412 20.01 10.51 8.71
CA ARG A 412 20.59 11.57 9.53
C ARG A 412 19.57 12.69 9.68
N GLY A 413 19.34 13.12 10.90
CA GLY A 413 18.52 14.27 11.22
C GLY A 413 19.29 15.30 12.01
N LYS A 414 18.82 16.54 11.92
CA LYS A 414 19.17 17.61 12.84
C LYS A 414 17.92 18.43 13.09
N LEU A 415 17.41 18.38 14.32
CA LEU A 415 16.29 19.19 14.77
C LEU A 415 16.84 20.20 15.78
N LEU A 416 16.74 21.47 15.42
CA LEU A 416 16.95 22.58 16.35
C LEU A 416 15.58 23.08 16.79
N GLN A 417 15.39 23.26 18.09
CA GLN A 417 14.17 23.81 18.65
C GLN A 417 14.52 24.89 19.65
N GLN A 418 13.93 26.06 19.48
CA GLN A 418 14.01 27.14 20.45
C GLN A 418 12.61 27.33 21.04
N PHE A 419 12.52 27.37 22.36
CA PHE A 419 11.28 27.66 23.07
C PHE A 419 11.46 28.95 23.84
N ASP A 420 10.69 29.98 23.48
CA ASP A 420 10.61 31.24 24.21
C ASP A 420 9.28 31.25 24.97
N THR A 421 9.33 31.30 26.30
CA THR A 421 8.15 31.14 27.16
C THR A 421 8.00 32.32 28.11
N ASP A 422 6.85 32.99 28.05
CA ASP A 422 6.41 33.91 29.09
C ASP A 422 5.69 33.13 30.19
N ILE A 423 5.97 33.47 31.45
CA ILE A 423 5.52 32.75 32.64
C ILE A 423 4.87 33.72 33.62
N ALA A 424 3.71 33.33 34.17
CA ALA A 424 3.10 33.98 35.31
C ALA A 424 2.78 32.95 36.39
N LEU A 425 3.36 33.13 37.58
CA LEU A 425 3.08 32.34 38.77
C LEU A 425 2.14 33.14 39.66
N ILE A 426 0.96 32.60 39.90
CA ILE A 426 -0.09 33.25 40.67
C ILE A 426 -0.18 32.54 42.02
N ASP A 427 -0.02 33.30 43.09
CA ASP A 427 -0.22 32.94 44.48
C ASP A 427 -1.32 33.88 45.03
N PRO A 428 -2.17 33.43 45.97
CA PRO A 428 -3.20 34.27 46.60
C PRO A 428 -2.77 35.69 46.99
N GLN A 429 -1.49 35.90 47.33
CA GLN A 429 -0.97 37.21 47.75
C GLN A 429 -0.09 37.91 46.73
N ARG A 430 0.36 37.24 45.66
CA ARG A 430 1.37 37.78 44.75
C ARG A 430 1.32 37.16 43.36
N VAL A 431 1.79 37.91 42.38
CA VAL A 431 2.09 37.41 41.03
C VAL A 431 3.59 37.55 40.80
N THR A 432 4.23 36.47 40.34
CA THR A 432 5.62 36.48 39.88
C THR A 432 5.64 36.28 38.38
N GLU A 433 6.16 37.25 37.64
CA GLU A 433 6.31 37.14 36.20
C GLU A 433 7.74 36.68 35.87
N GLY A 434 7.89 35.98 34.75
CA GLY A 434 9.19 35.58 34.26
C GLY A 434 9.18 35.21 32.79
N SER A 435 10.36 34.98 32.26
CA SER A 435 10.56 34.45 30.92
C SER A 435 11.61 33.34 30.95
N ALA A 436 11.45 32.35 30.06
CA ALA A 436 12.38 31.25 29.92
C ALA A 436 12.68 30.98 28.44
N THR A 437 13.94 30.63 28.17
CA THR A 437 14.41 30.17 26.87
C THR A 437 14.96 28.75 27.01
N SER A 438 14.57 27.85 26.11
CA SER A 438 15.08 26.48 26.06
C SER A 438 15.53 26.14 24.65
N ASP A 439 16.82 25.86 24.48
CA ASP A 439 17.44 25.56 23.19
C ASP A 439 17.81 24.09 23.08
N TRP A 440 17.03 23.35 22.30
CA TRP A 440 17.23 21.93 22.07
C TRP A 440 17.96 21.69 20.74
N THR A 441 19.02 20.89 20.80
CA THR A 441 19.69 20.35 19.61
C THR A 441 19.64 18.85 19.64
N ARG A 442 19.02 18.27 18.61
CA ARG A 442 18.89 16.83 18.48
C ARG A 442 19.42 16.36 17.13
N THR A 443 20.34 15.41 17.12
CA THR A 443 20.94 14.90 15.89
C THR A 443 20.81 13.38 15.78
N PRO A 444 19.61 12.86 15.47
CA PRO A 444 19.39 11.43 15.35
C PRO A 444 20.14 10.87 14.13
N GLY A 445 20.82 9.76 14.35
CA GLY A 445 21.49 8.94 13.36
C GLY A 445 20.97 7.51 13.44
N LEU A 446 20.73 6.92 12.28
CA LEU A 446 20.35 5.52 12.17
C LEU A 446 21.04 4.90 10.96
N ASN A 447 21.72 3.78 11.18
CA ASN A 447 22.33 2.95 10.18
C ASN A 447 21.74 1.55 10.30
N SER A 448 21.36 0.93 9.18
CA SER A 448 20.93 -0.46 9.18
C SER A 448 21.43 -1.19 7.96
N ALA A 449 21.80 -2.46 8.12
CA ALA A 449 22.12 -3.36 7.03
C ALA A 449 21.26 -4.62 7.13
N THR A 450 20.76 -5.08 5.99
CA THR A 450 19.90 -6.25 5.90
C THR A 450 20.39 -7.21 4.83
N LEU A 451 20.53 -8.47 5.20
CA LEU A 451 20.79 -9.59 4.30
C LEU A 451 19.51 -10.43 4.16
N ASN A 452 19.12 -10.73 2.93
CA ASN A 452 17.98 -11.58 2.62
C ASN A 452 18.40 -12.72 1.69
N TYR A 453 18.03 -13.94 2.06
CA TYR A 453 18.04 -15.10 1.18
C TYR A 453 16.62 -15.58 0.94
N SER A 454 16.26 -15.80 -0.32
CA SER A 454 14.96 -16.33 -0.70
C SER A 454 15.12 -17.53 -1.63
N TRP A 455 14.45 -18.62 -1.29
CA TRP A 455 14.36 -19.83 -2.09
C TRP A 455 12.89 -20.17 -2.37
N LYS A 456 12.53 -20.20 -3.65
CA LYS A 456 11.25 -20.71 -4.13
C LYS A 456 11.39 -22.21 -4.39
N ILE A 457 10.62 -23.02 -3.68
CA ILE A 457 10.71 -24.47 -3.73
C ILE A 457 9.90 -25.00 -4.92
N ASP A 458 8.70 -24.46 -5.13
CA ASP A 458 7.79 -24.90 -6.19
C ASP A 458 7.03 -23.72 -6.84
N SER A 459 6.23 -24.04 -7.87
CA SER A 459 5.36 -23.09 -8.56
C SER A 459 4.05 -22.80 -7.82
N LEU A 460 3.67 -23.63 -6.85
CA LEU A 460 2.50 -23.42 -5.99
C LEU A 460 2.74 -22.23 -5.02
N GLY A 461 4.00 -21.90 -4.78
CA GLY A 461 4.43 -20.76 -3.97
C GLY A 461 5.05 -21.16 -2.65
N SER A 462 5.41 -22.44 -2.45
CA SER A 462 6.18 -22.89 -1.31
C SER A 462 7.61 -22.32 -1.38
N GLY A 463 8.20 -22.04 -0.23
CA GLY A 463 9.47 -21.37 -0.16
C GLY A 463 10.05 -21.28 1.24
N LEU A 464 11.31 -20.87 1.26
CA LEU A 464 12.08 -20.55 2.46
C LEU A 464 12.64 -19.14 2.30
N LYS A 465 12.58 -18.36 3.37
CA LYS A 465 13.23 -17.07 3.47
C LYS A 465 14.09 -17.03 4.72
N VAL A 466 15.27 -16.44 4.62
CA VAL A 466 16.16 -16.18 5.75
C VAL A 466 16.55 -14.71 5.71
N LEU A 467 16.33 -14.02 6.81
CA LEU A 467 16.60 -12.59 6.98
C LEU A 467 17.58 -12.40 8.12
N ALA A 468 18.55 -11.52 7.94
CA ALA A 468 19.44 -11.09 8.99
C ALA A 468 19.60 -9.56 8.95
N ASP A 469 19.46 -8.92 10.10
CA ASP A 469 19.55 -7.47 10.25
C ASP A 469 20.57 -7.07 11.29
N TYR A 470 21.25 -5.98 10.99
CA TYR A 470 22.03 -5.19 11.92
C TYR A 470 21.54 -3.76 11.91
N LEU A 471 21.39 -3.18 13.09
CA LEU A 471 20.99 -1.79 13.27
C LEU A 471 21.84 -1.14 14.34
N ASP A 472 22.23 0.10 14.05
CA ASP A 472 22.95 0.98 14.95
C ASP A 472 22.30 2.36 14.91
N SER A 473 21.88 2.86 16.08
CA SER A 473 21.24 4.15 16.23
C SER A 473 21.93 4.97 17.30
N GLU A 474 22.15 6.24 16.98
CA GLU A 474 22.68 7.25 17.89
C GLU A 474 21.70 8.41 17.92
N ASN A 475 21.41 8.94 19.09
CA ASN A 475 20.46 10.03 19.22
C ASN A 475 20.87 10.98 20.34
N PRO A 476 22.00 11.69 20.17
CA PRO A 476 22.38 12.75 21.09
C PRO A 476 21.38 13.89 21.01
N ASN A 477 21.00 14.34 22.20
CA ASN A 477 20.07 15.43 22.42
C ASN A 477 20.63 16.31 23.53
N THR A 478 20.70 17.60 23.30
CA THR A 478 21.16 18.58 24.29
C THR A 478 20.10 19.65 24.45
N ASN A 479 19.99 20.20 25.65
CA ASN A 479 19.13 21.33 25.98
C ASN A 479 19.91 22.32 26.83
N GLU A 480 19.87 23.60 26.48
CA GLU A 480 20.30 24.70 27.36
C GLU A 480 19.06 25.49 27.77
N PHE A 481 18.88 25.66 29.08
CA PHE A 481 17.73 26.34 29.65
C PHE A 481 18.18 27.56 30.46
N HIS A 482 17.49 28.67 30.25
CA HIS A 482 17.67 29.89 30.99
C HIS A 482 16.30 30.43 31.39
N SER A 483 16.13 30.84 32.63
CA SER A 483 14.93 31.54 33.10
C SER A 483 15.30 32.78 33.88
N ARG A 484 14.43 33.79 33.81
CA ARG A 484 14.52 35.03 34.56
C ARG A 484 13.17 35.40 35.12
N TYR A 485 13.10 35.74 36.40
CA TYR A 485 11.89 36.12 37.08
C TYR A 485 11.98 37.54 37.67
N THR A 486 10.83 38.11 38.04
CA THR A 486 10.79 39.37 38.81
C THR A 486 11.55 39.25 40.14
N TYR A 487 11.66 38.03 40.67
CA TYR A 487 12.37 37.65 41.88
C TYR A 487 13.60 36.79 41.51
N PRO A 488 14.81 37.36 41.47
CA PRO A 488 16.00 36.70 40.91
C PRO A 488 16.41 35.41 41.60
N GLU A 489 15.96 35.14 42.83
CA GLU A 489 16.20 33.88 43.53
C GLU A 489 15.56 32.66 42.85
N ARG A 490 14.66 32.89 41.88
CA ARG A 490 14.06 31.84 41.04
C ARG A 490 14.75 31.66 39.70
N ASP A 491 15.71 32.51 39.35
CA ASP A 491 16.45 32.39 38.09
C ASP A 491 17.20 31.06 38.06
N ALA A 492 17.02 30.30 36.98
CA ALA A 492 17.69 29.03 36.79
C ALA A 492 18.42 29.02 35.44
N VAL A 493 19.66 28.51 35.47
CA VAL A 493 20.45 28.21 34.28
C VAL A 493 20.97 26.78 34.42
N PHE A 494 20.51 25.90 33.54
CA PHE A 494 20.96 24.51 33.51
C PHE A 494 21.11 24.02 32.07
N ARG A 495 21.86 22.94 31.91
CA ARG A 495 21.93 22.21 30.64
C ARG A 495 21.71 20.72 30.86
N ASN A 496 21.08 20.10 29.88
CA ASN A 496 20.90 18.65 29.84
C ASN A 496 21.59 18.09 28.60
N ALA A 497 22.29 16.97 28.75
CA ALA A 497 22.71 16.13 27.63
C ALA A 497 22.14 14.73 27.83
N THR A 498 21.40 14.22 26.85
CA THR A 498 20.76 12.90 26.90
C THR A 498 21.17 12.02 25.72
N PRO A 499 22.46 11.61 25.61
CA PRO A 499 22.88 10.72 24.53
C PRO A 499 22.27 9.32 24.70
N SER A 500 21.82 8.77 23.59
CA SER A 500 21.23 7.43 23.51
C SER A 500 21.89 6.66 22.38
N THR A 501 22.34 5.44 22.66
CA THR A 501 22.82 4.50 21.64
C THR A 501 22.01 3.22 21.69
N THR A 502 21.70 2.64 20.53
CA THR A 502 21.00 1.36 20.44
C THR A 502 21.60 0.52 19.32
N ARG A 503 21.99 -0.71 19.67
CA ARG A 503 22.47 -1.73 18.74
C ARG A 503 21.50 -2.90 18.74
N LEU A 504 21.20 -3.41 17.57
CA LEU A 504 20.27 -4.50 17.41
C LEU A 504 20.75 -5.49 16.35
N TYR A 505 20.60 -6.77 16.67
CA TYR A 505 20.81 -7.88 15.75
C TYR A 505 19.55 -8.74 15.70
N SER A 506 19.14 -9.14 14.50
CA SER A 506 17.99 -10.02 14.31
C SER A 506 18.25 -11.06 13.24
N VAL A 507 17.74 -12.26 13.45
CA VAL A 507 17.74 -13.35 12.47
C VAL A 507 16.35 -13.97 12.44
N GLN A 508 15.78 -14.10 11.24
CA GLN A 508 14.46 -14.69 11.02
C GLN A 508 14.51 -15.71 9.90
N THR A 509 13.75 -16.79 10.05
CA THR A 509 13.54 -17.80 9.02
C THR A 509 12.06 -18.09 8.89
N ASP A 510 11.53 -17.96 7.68
CA ASP A 510 10.14 -18.23 7.35
C ASP A 510 10.04 -19.32 6.30
N TYR A 511 9.20 -20.32 6.58
CA TYR A 511 8.91 -21.45 5.72
C TYR A 511 7.43 -21.49 5.38
N ASN A 512 7.10 -21.59 4.11
CA ASN A 512 5.74 -21.84 3.67
C ASN A 512 5.68 -23.02 2.71
N GLN A 513 4.66 -23.85 2.87
CA GLN A 513 4.47 -25.05 2.07
C GLN A 513 2.99 -25.25 1.74
N TRP A 514 2.72 -25.56 0.48
CA TRP A 514 1.42 -26.05 0.05
C TRP A 514 1.35 -27.57 0.20
N LEU A 515 0.34 -28.04 0.94
CA LEU A 515 -0.04 -29.43 1.15
C LEU A 515 -1.45 -29.59 0.56
N ASP A 516 -1.52 -29.83 -0.75
CA ASP A 516 -2.75 -29.80 -1.56
C ASP A 516 -3.52 -28.46 -1.42
N ALA A 517 -4.67 -28.49 -0.73
CA ALA A 517 -5.52 -27.32 -0.50
C ALA A 517 -5.21 -26.57 0.80
N ILE A 518 -4.19 -27.01 1.55
CA ILE A 518 -3.78 -26.44 2.83
C ILE A 518 -2.44 -25.73 2.63
N GLN A 519 -2.35 -24.48 3.08
CA GLN A 519 -1.09 -23.76 3.19
C GLN A 519 -0.61 -23.81 4.62
N LEU A 520 0.56 -24.41 4.85
CA LEU A 520 1.30 -24.35 6.10
C LEU A 520 2.27 -23.18 6.03
N LYS A 521 2.31 -22.35 7.08
CA LYS A 521 3.35 -21.35 7.29
C LYS A 521 3.93 -21.52 8.69
N ALA A 522 5.25 -21.51 8.80
CA ALA A 522 5.94 -21.58 10.08
C ALA A 522 7.20 -20.72 10.03
N GLY A 523 7.60 -20.17 11.17
CA GLY A 523 8.82 -19.38 11.23
C GLY A 523 9.38 -19.25 12.63
N LEU A 524 10.66 -18.87 12.67
CA LEU A 524 11.44 -18.61 13.86
C LEU A 524 12.13 -17.25 13.72
N LYS A 525 12.13 -16.46 14.79
CA LYS A 525 12.84 -15.18 14.86
C LYS A 525 13.57 -15.07 16.20
N PHE A 526 14.80 -14.58 16.15
CA PHE A 526 15.58 -14.19 17.31
C PHE A 526 16.04 -12.75 17.17
N THR A 527 15.94 -11.98 18.25
CA THR A 527 16.40 -10.59 18.29
C THR A 527 17.12 -10.32 19.61
N ASN A 528 18.22 -9.57 19.53
CA ASN A 528 18.96 -9.05 20.68
C ASN A 528 19.14 -7.54 20.51
N THR A 529 18.69 -6.78 21.48
CA THR A 529 18.78 -5.33 21.53
C THR A 529 19.59 -4.91 22.75
N ASP A 530 20.63 -4.11 22.52
CA ASP A 530 21.47 -3.50 23.54
C ASP A 530 21.31 -1.98 23.47
N ARG A 531 20.99 -1.35 24.60
CA ARG A 531 20.75 0.09 24.69
C ARG A 531 21.49 0.70 25.87
N ASP A 532 22.09 1.86 25.63
CA ASP A 532 22.71 2.70 26.66
C ASP A 532 22.15 4.12 26.53
N ASN A 533 21.44 4.56 27.55
CA ASN A 533 20.91 5.90 27.66
C ASN A 533 21.58 6.60 28.84
N GLU A 534 22.10 7.79 28.61
CA GLU A 534 22.64 8.64 29.65
C GLU A 534 21.87 9.95 29.71
N VAL A 535 21.77 10.53 30.89
CA VAL A 535 21.17 11.82 31.18
C VAL A 535 22.15 12.53 32.10
N ILE A 536 22.65 13.66 31.64
CA ILE A 536 23.62 14.50 32.33
C ILE A 536 22.93 15.83 32.57
N HIS A 537 22.64 16.15 33.82
CA HIS A 537 22.10 17.44 34.23
C HIS A 537 23.21 18.24 34.91
N GLU A 538 23.47 19.44 34.40
CA GLU A 538 24.43 20.36 35.00
C GLU A 538 23.76 21.70 35.25
N GLN A 539 23.96 22.25 36.46
CA GLN A 539 23.50 23.57 36.84
C GLN A 539 24.65 24.56 36.80
N PHE A 540 24.37 25.80 36.40
CA PHE A 540 25.38 26.85 36.36
C PHE A 540 25.40 27.61 37.68
N GLU A 541 26.46 27.42 38.46
CA GLU A 541 26.66 28.06 39.76
C GLU A 541 28.09 28.60 39.88
N SER A 542 28.24 29.79 40.46
CA SER A 542 29.55 30.42 40.72
C SER A 542 30.51 30.47 39.51
N GLY A 543 29.97 30.56 38.29
CA GLY A 543 30.75 30.64 37.05
C GLY A 543 31.18 29.29 36.46
N GLN A 544 30.71 28.16 37.01
CA GLN A 544 31.04 26.81 36.54
C GLN A 544 29.78 25.95 36.37
N TRP A 545 29.87 24.95 35.49
CA TRP A 545 28.85 23.92 35.35
C TRP A 545 29.12 22.82 36.37
N LEU A 546 28.16 22.58 37.26
CA LEU A 546 28.22 21.55 38.29
C LEU A 546 27.22 20.45 37.96
N LEU A 547 27.72 19.21 37.89
CA LEU A 547 26.88 18.02 37.70
C LEU A 547 25.95 17.85 38.90
N ASP A 548 24.66 17.63 38.65
CA ASP A 548 23.68 17.22 39.65
C ASP A 548 23.52 15.69 39.59
N PRO A 549 24.06 14.93 40.58
CA PRO A 549 23.93 13.48 40.61
C PRO A 549 22.49 12.99 40.81
N GLY A 550 21.62 13.79 41.43
CA GLY A 550 20.22 13.44 41.68
C GLY A 550 19.34 13.53 40.43
N ARG A 551 19.76 14.33 39.44
CA ARG A 551 19.08 14.49 38.14
C ARG A 551 19.82 13.87 36.97
N SER A 552 20.99 13.27 37.21
CA SER A 552 21.79 12.56 36.22
C SER A 552 21.66 11.05 36.38
N ASN A 553 21.52 10.31 35.28
CA ASN A 553 21.41 8.85 35.30
C ASN A 553 21.99 8.20 34.06
N ARG A 554 22.52 6.98 34.20
CA ARG A 554 22.86 6.11 33.07
C ARG A 554 22.12 4.78 33.18
N PHE A 555 21.23 4.55 32.22
CA PHE A 555 20.40 3.35 32.14
C PHE A 555 20.88 2.45 30.99
N ARG A 556 21.41 1.28 31.34
CA ARG A 556 21.79 0.23 30.41
C ARG A 556 20.69 -0.83 30.38
N TYR A 557 20.28 -1.22 29.19
CA TYR A 557 19.18 -2.14 28.99
C TYR A 557 19.48 -3.14 27.88
N GLN A 558 19.25 -4.42 28.15
CA GLN A 558 19.37 -5.51 27.19
C GLN A 558 18.05 -6.28 27.12
N GLU A 559 17.62 -6.58 25.89
CA GLU A 559 16.43 -7.40 25.62
C GLU A 559 16.73 -8.48 24.58
N GLN A 560 16.32 -9.70 24.90
CA GLN A 560 16.37 -10.86 24.02
C GLN A 560 14.97 -11.39 23.78
N LEU A 561 14.64 -11.61 22.51
CA LEU A 561 13.36 -12.14 22.08
C LEU A 561 13.58 -13.39 21.24
N LEU A 562 12.95 -14.49 21.64
CA LEU A 562 12.87 -15.71 20.84
C LEU A 562 11.41 -15.98 20.50
N MET A 563 11.10 -16.04 19.22
CA MET A 563 9.74 -16.08 18.70
C MET A 563 9.59 -17.26 17.75
N GLY A 564 8.46 -17.96 17.83
CA GLY A 564 8.11 -19.02 16.90
C GLY A 564 6.62 -19.00 16.58
N TYR A 565 6.26 -19.28 15.32
CA TYR A 565 4.87 -19.35 14.91
C TYR A 565 4.60 -20.51 13.96
N ALA A 566 3.35 -20.94 13.93
CA ALA A 566 2.80 -21.83 12.92
C ALA A 566 1.36 -21.40 12.58
N SER A 567 0.99 -21.50 11.31
CA SER A 567 -0.37 -21.26 10.85
C SER A 567 -0.76 -22.18 9.70
N LEU A 568 -2.04 -22.50 9.65
CA LEU A 568 -2.68 -23.32 8.64
C LEU A 568 -3.80 -22.50 8.00
N GLU A 569 -3.79 -22.40 6.68
CA GLU A 569 -4.85 -21.78 5.90
C GLU A 569 -5.45 -22.80 4.95
N ARG A 570 -6.78 -22.84 4.87
CA ARG A 570 -7.50 -23.70 3.93
C ARG A 570 -8.68 -22.95 3.32
N GLN A 571 -8.75 -22.97 1.99
CA GLN A 571 -9.93 -22.53 1.25
C GLN A 571 -10.76 -23.73 0.81
N PHE A 572 -12.05 -23.76 1.17
CA PHE A 572 -13.00 -24.80 0.77
C PHE A 572 -14.28 -24.19 0.22
N LYS A 573 -14.47 -24.28 -1.10
CA LYS A 573 -15.61 -23.69 -1.83
C LYS A 573 -15.77 -22.19 -1.46
N ARG A 574 -16.88 -21.85 -0.80
CA ARG A 574 -17.21 -20.47 -0.37
C ARG A 574 -16.66 -20.12 1.02
N PHE A 575 -16.03 -21.07 1.71
CA PHE A 575 -15.49 -20.89 3.05
C PHE A 575 -13.95 -20.80 3.01
N SER A 576 -13.38 -19.96 3.85
CA SER A 576 -11.94 -19.88 4.11
C SER A 576 -11.71 -19.85 5.61
N ALA A 577 -10.76 -20.63 6.08
CA ALA A 577 -10.34 -20.61 7.47
C ALA A 577 -8.82 -20.52 7.57
N GLN A 578 -8.34 -19.69 8.48
CA GLN A 578 -6.94 -19.59 8.86
C GLN A 578 -6.85 -19.67 10.38
N VAL A 579 -6.01 -20.57 10.89
CA VAL A 579 -5.73 -20.73 12.31
C VAL A 579 -4.23 -20.65 12.51
N GLY A 580 -3.79 -19.86 13.48
CA GLY A 580 -2.37 -19.69 13.79
C GLY A 580 -2.13 -19.57 15.28
N LEU A 581 -0.93 -19.98 15.70
CA LEU A 581 -0.43 -19.82 17.06
C LEU A 581 1.00 -19.32 16.98
N ARG A 582 1.31 -18.34 17.83
CA ARG A 582 2.64 -17.79 18.02
C ARG A 582 3.02 -17.83 19.49
N ALA A 583 4.28 -18.15 19.76
CA ALA A 583 4.88 -18.13 21.08
C ALA A 583 6.06 -17.17 21.08
N GLU A 584 6.15 -16.34 22.11
CA GLU A 584 7.27 -15.40 22.29
C GLU A 584 7.83 -15.54 23.71
N GLN A 585 9.13 -15.80 23.81
CA GLN A 585 9.91 -15.72 25.03
C GLN A 585 10.65 -14.39 25.05
N THR A 586 10.49 -13.63 26.13
CA THR A 586 11.17 -12.35 26.34
C THR A 586 12.04 -12.41 27.58
N ILE A 587 13.30 -11.99 27.45
CA ILE A 587 14.25 -11.87 28.56
C ILE A 587 14.78 -10.43 28.55
N MET A 588 14.66 -9.74 29.68
CA MET A 588 15.07 -8.34 29.85
C MET A 588 16.02 -8.22 31.05
N ASP A 589 17.08 -7.44 30.91
CA ASP A 589 17.98 -7.01 31.99
C ASP A 589 18.16 -5.49 31.89
N GLY A 590 17.77 -4.77 32.94
CA GLY A 590 17.90 -3.32 33.03
C GLY A 590 18.73 -2.93 34.25
N ASN A 591 19.67 -2.01 34.08
CA ASN A 591 20.56 -1.52 35.12
C ASN A 591 20.67 0.00 35.06
N SER A 592 20.16 0.68 36.08
CA SER A 592 20.28 2.12 36.31
C SER A 592 21.48 2.38 37.21
N VAL A 593 22.62 2.72 36.60
CA VAL A 593 23.92 2.80 37.30
C VAL A 593 23.91 3.87 38.40
N SER A 594 23.32 5.04 38.15
CA SER A 594 23.32 6.15 39.11
C SER A 594 22.30 5.97 40.24
N ALA A 595 21.26 5.16 40.02
CA ALA A 595 20.20 4.90 41.00
C ALA A 595 20.40 3.57 41.76
N ASP A 596 21.40 2.76 41.39
CA ASP A 596 21.62 1.39 41.89
C ASP A 596 20.39 0.48 41.80
N ILE A 597 19.58 0.67 40.74
CA ILE A 597 18.38 -0.14 40.47
C ILE A 597 18.69 -1.11 39.35
N ARG A 598 18.54 -2.42 39.62
CA ARG A 598 18.64 -3.47 38.61
C ARG A 598 17.39 -4.35 38.62
N PHE A 599 16.90 -4.70 37.44
CA PHE A 599 15.83 -5.69 37.30
C PHE A 599 16.15 -6.70 36.20
N ARG A 600 15.67 -7.93 36.39
CA ARG A 600 15.68 -8.97 35.36
C ARG A 600 14.29 -9.60 35.26
N ARG A 601 13.74 -9.67 34.06
CA ARG A 601 12.39 -10.22 33.79
C ARG A 601 12.48 -11.28 32.70
N SER A 602 11.69 -12.34 32.83
CA SER A 602 11.60 -13.43 31.85
C SER A 602 10.18 -13.97 31.80
N TYR A 603 9.58 -14.02 30.61
CA TYR A 603 8.21 -14.52 30.44
C TYR A 603 7.96 -15.10 29.03
N VAL A 604 7.08 -16.10 28.96
CA VAL A 604 6.54 -16.68 27.72
C VAL A 604 5.11 -16.20 27.53
N ASN A 605 4.76 -15.79 26.32
CA ASN A 605 3.38 -15.50 25.95
C ASN A 605 2.93 -16.27 24.70
N LEU A 606 1.63 -16.53 24.61
CA LEU A 606 0.98 -17.19 23.47
C LEU A 606 -0.01 -16.23 22.79
N PHE A 607 0.02 -16.23 21.46
CA PHE A 607 -0.78 -15.36 20.61
C PHE A 607 -1.55 -16.20 19.57
N PRO A 608 -2.73 -16.73 19.93
CA PRO A 608 -3.61 -17.39 18.98
C PRO A 608 -4.25 -16.39 18.01
N SER A 609 -4.52 -16.87 16.79
CA SER A 609 -5.26 -16.13 15.77
C SER A 609 -6.18 -17.07 15.00
N VAL A 610 -7.42 -16.63 14.75
CA VAL A 610 -8.43 -17.35 13.96
C VAL A 610 -9.10 -16.37 13.02
N PHE A 611 -9.15 -16.69 11.74
CA PHE A 611 -9.81 -15.89 10.71
C PHE A 611 -10.73 -16.77 9.87
N LEU A 612 -12.01 -16.41 9.81
CA LEU A 612 -13.03 -17.13 9.06
C LEU A 612 -13.67 -16.19 8.03
N LEU A 613 -13.88 -16.69 6.82
CA LEU A 613 -14.55 -15.96 5.74
C LEU A 613 -15.59 -16.87 5.08
N HIS A 614 -16.82 -16.38 4.94
CA HIS A 614 -17.86 -17.01 4.14
C HIS A 614 -18.31 -16.07 3.02
N ARG A 615 -18.09 -16.48 1.76
CA ARG A 615 -18.60 -15.79 0.57
C ARG A 615 -20.08 -16.10 0.38
N LEU A 616 -20.93 -15.07 0.43
CA LEU A 616 -22.38 -15.20 0.36
C LEU A 616 -22.89 -15.38 -1.08
N ASP A 617 -22.10 -14.98 -2.08
CA ASP A 617 -22.41 -15.12 -3.50
C ASP A 617 -21.29 -15.82 -4.28
N SER A 618 -21.63 -16.42 -5.42
CA SER A 618 -20.66 -17.08 -6.30
C SER A 618 -19.66 -16.11 -6.93
N ALA A 619 -20.02 -14.83 -7.08
CA ALA A 619 -19.15 -13.82 -7.65
C ALA A 619 -18.20 -13.17 -6.61
N GLY A 620 -18.30 -13.56 -5.33
CA GLY A 620 -17.43 -13.08 -4.25
C GLY A 620 -17.58 -11.61 -3.92
N LYS A 621 -18.69 -10.96 -4.30
CA LYS A 621 -18.96 -9.54 -4.04
C LYS A 621 -19.55 -9.29 -2.65
N LYS A 622 -20.02 -10.34 -1.98
CA LYS A 622 -20.62 -10.32 -0.65
C LYS A 622 -19.92 -11.34 0.23
N SER A 623 -19.50 -10.93 1.42
CA SER A 623 -18.82 -11.83 2.35
C SER A 623 -19.10 -11.48 3.80
N LEU A 624 -19.10 -12.49 4.66
CA LEU A 624 -19.10 -12.38 6.11
C LEU A 624 -17.74 -12.84 6.63
N VAL A 625 -17.18 -12.10 7.58
CA VAL A 625 -15.94 -12.45 8.27
C VAL A 625 -16.15 -12.54 9.78
N LEU A 626 -15.41 -13.43 10.42
CA LEU A 626 -15.29 -13.51 11.86
C LEU A 626 -13.83 -13.78 12.22
N ASN A 627 -13.26 -12.90 13.04
CA ASN A 627 -11.85 -12.89 13.37
C ASN A 627 -11.66 -12.83 14.90
N TYR A 628 -10.67 -13.56 15.39
CA TYR A 628 -10.17 -13.48 16.77
C TYR A 628 -8.65 -13.38 16.74
N THR A 629 -8.10 -12.43 17.50
CA THR A 629 -6.66 -12.29 17.67
C THR A 629 -6.32 -11.87 19.10
N ARG A 630 -5.17 -12.35 19.58
CA ARG A 630 -4.49 -11.80 20.75
C ARG A 630 -3.19 -11.14 20.32
N ARG A 631 -2.96 -9.91 20.76
CA ARG A 631 -1.76 -9.10 20.46
C ARG A 631 -1.22 -8.46 21.73
N LEU A 632 -0.01 -7.91 21.67
CA LEU A 632 0.60 -7.19 22.78
C LEU A 632 1.16 -5.83 22.32
N SER A 633 1.34 -4.90 23.26
CA SER A 633 2.15 -3.71 23.03
C SER A 633 3.21 -3.63 24.13
N ARG A 634 4.49 -3.52 23.75
CA ARG A 634 5.60 -3.39 24.69
C ARG A 634 5.82 -1.92 25.02
N PRO A 635 6.23 -1.60 26.25
CA PRO A 635 6.74 -0.27 26.55
C PRO A 635 7.88 0.09 25.59
N SER A 636 7.92 1.34 25.14
CA SER A 636 9.07 1.86 24.40
C SER A 636 10.29 1.95 25.33
N PHE A 637 11.50 1.89 24.78
CA PHE A 637 12.70 1.96 25.63
C PHE A 637 12.82 3.31 26.34
N ALA A 638 12.32 4.39 25.73
CA ALA A 638 12.27 5.72 26.36
C ALA A 638 11.37 5.74 27.61
N THR A 639 10.24 5.03 27.55
CA THR A 639 9.26 4.99 28.65
C THR A 639 9.70 4.13 29.83
N LEU A 640 10.67 3.22 29.63
CA LEU A 640 11.25 2.40 30.69
C LEU A 640 12.38 3.13 31.44
N ASN A 641 12.95 4.18 30.85
CA ASN A 641 14.08 4.88 31.45
C ASN A 641 13.60 5.71 32.65
N PRO A 642 14.00 5.43 33.90
CA PRO A 642 13.49 6.08 35.11
C PRO A 642 13.95 7.54 35.28
N TYR A 643 14.62 8.13 34.28
CA TYR A 643 15.06 9.52 34.35
C TYR A 643 13.88 10.50 34.39
N ARG A 644 14.07 11.57 35.16
CA ARG A 644 13.14 12.68 35.30
C ARG A 644 13.62 13.84 34.43
N LEU A 645 12.93 14.06 33.31
CA LEU A 645 13.20 15.20 32.45
C LEU A 645 12.25 16.35 32.83
N GLN A 646 12.80 17.40 33.43
CA GLN A 646 12.04 18.60 33.73
C GLN A 646 12.11 19.57 32.55
N PHE A 647 10.95 19.91 31.98
CA PHE A 647 10.87 20.84 30.84
C PHE A 647 10.87 22.30 31.30
N TYR A 648 10.24 22.57 32.45
CA TYR A 648 10.17 23.88 33.12
C TYR A 648 9.73 23.66 34.57
N ASP A 649 9.63 24.72 35.36
CA ASP A 649 9.43 24.67 36.83
C ASP A 649 8.22 23.86 37.31
N PHE A 650 7.21 23.66 36.47
CA PHE A 650 5.93 23.03 36.84
C PHE A 650 5.60 21.79 36.00
N LEU A 651 6.51 21.35 35.12
CA LEU A 651 6.32 20.16 34.31
C LEU A 651 7.55 19.27 34.26
N ALA A 652 7.37 18.03 34.70
CA ALA A 652 8.32 16.96 34.51
C ALA A 652 7.70 15.76 33.80
N GLN A 653 8.52 15.03 33.06
CA GLN A 653 8.18 13.73 32.51
C GLN A 653 9.13 12.70 33.10
N ILE A 654 8.57 11.59 33.58
CA ILE A 654 9.31 10.52 34.22
C ILE A 654 8.97 9.22 33.50
N GLY A 655 9.98 8.41 33.20
CA GLY A 655 9.73 7.03 32.78
C GLY A 655 9.32 6.14 33.95
N ASN A 656 9.00 4.90 33.63
CA ASN A 656 8.56 3.91 34.58
C ASN A 656 9.22 2.57 34.25
N PRO A 657 10.28 2.17 34.99
CA PRO A 657 11.00 0.93 34.73
C PRO A 657 10.15 -0.30 35.05
N ASP A 658 9.06 -0.13 35.81
CA ASP A 658 8.19 -1.22 36.20
C ASP A 658 7.12 -1.57 35.17
N LEU A 659 7.00 -0.81 34.07
CA LEU A 659 6.00 -1.04 33.05
C LEU A 659 5.99 -2.49 32.55
N LEU A 660 4.78 -3.04 32.52
CA LEU A 660 4.44 -4.32 31.93
C LEU A 660 3.92 -4.10 30.51
N PRO A 661 4.09 -5.07 29.60
CA PRO A 661 3.36 -5.08 28.35
C PRO A 661 1.85 -5.12 28.58
N GLU A 662 1.10 -4.47 27.70
CA GLU A 662 -0.35 -4.60 27.62
C GLU A 662 -0.72 -5.71 26.64
N TYR A 663 -1.82 -6.43 26.92
CA TYR A 663 -2.31 -7.51 26.07
C TYR A 663 -3.72 -7.23 25.63
N THR A 664 -3.98 -7.31 24.32
CA THR A 664 -5.29 -7.06 23.73
C THR A 664 -5.85 -8.31 23.08
N ASP A 665 -7.00 -8.78 23.57
CA ASP A 665 -7.83 -9.79 22.93
C ASP A 665 -8.94 -9.09 22.13
N ARG A 666 -9.10 -9.45 20.86
CA ARG A 666 -10.02 -8.80 19.95
C ARG A 666 -10.86 -9.82 19.18
N VAL A 667 -12.17 -9.62 19.21
CA VAL A 667 -13.15 -10.35 18.39
C VAL A 667 -13.79 -9.35 17.43
N GLU A 668 -13.87 -9.71 16.16
CA GLU A 668 -14.39 -8.84 15.10
C GLU A 668 -15.26 -9.63 14.13
N ALA A 669 -16.43 -9.08 13.83
CA ALA A 669 -17.34 -9.60 12.81
C ALA A 669 -17.58 -8.51 11.77
N GLY A 670 -17.65 -8.88 10.50
CA GLY A 670 -17.80 -7.91 9.43
C GLY A 670 -18.59 -8.44 8.25
N ILE A 671 -19.28 -7.54 7.56
CA ILE A 671 -19.96 -7.81 6.30
C ILE A 671 -19.46 -6.87 5.22
N THR A 672 -19.13 -7.43 4.06
CA THR A 672 -18.86 -6.68 2.84
C THR A 672 -20.00 -6.95 1.87
N LEU A 673 -20.54 -5.89 1.27
CA LEU A 673 -21.64 -5.93 0.31
C LEU A 673 -21.17 -5.52 -1.09
N ALA A 674 -22.02 -5.77 -2.09
CA ALA A 674 -21.75 -5.36 -3.46
C ALA A 674 -21.54 -3.84 -3.54
N GLY A 675 -20.54 -3.41 -4.30
CA GLY A 675 -20.11 -2.00 -4.37
C GLY A 675 -18.95 -1.65 -3.43
N GLY A 676 -18.51 -2.58 -2.55
CA GLY A 676 -17.35 -2.39 -1.68
C GLY A 676 -17.68 -1.82 -0.31
N LEU A 677 -18.97 -1.54 -0.02
CA LEU A 677 -19.44 -1.18 1.31
C LEU A 677 -19.02 -2.26 2.32
N SER A 678 -18.31 -1.85 3.35
CA SER A 678 -17.88 -2.73 4.43
C SER A 678 -18.32 -2.17 5.77
N TRP A 679 -18.86 -3.04 6.62
CA TRP A 679 -19.28 -2.72 7.97
C TRP A 679 -18.74 -3.78 8.91
N ASP A 680 -17.86 -3.37 9.83
CA ASP A 680 -17.25 -4.23 10.84
C ASP A 680 -17.68 -3.77 12.23
N VAL A 681 -17.95 -4.72 13.11
CA VAL A 681 -18.16 -4.52 14.56
C VAL A 681 -17.11 -5.30 15.33
N TYR A 682 -16.61 -4.74 16.41
CA TYR A 682 -15.56 -5.36 17.21
C TYR A 682 -15.74 -5.15 18.71
N TYR A 683 -15.25 -6.11 19.46
CA TYR A 683 -15.02 -6.04 20.90
C TYR A 683 -13.53 -6.27 21.16
N ALA A 684 -12.90 -5.38 21.91
CA ALA A 684 -11.52 -5.52 22.35
C ALA A 684 -11.45 -5.37 23.86
N THR A 685 -10.68 -6.24 24.52
CA THR A 685 -10.32 -6.10 25.92
C THR A 685 -8.81 -6.04 26.04
N THR A 686 -8.31 -5.03 26.75
CA THR A 686 -6.89 -4.81 26.97
C THR A 686 -6.57 -4.88 28.45
N SER A 687 -5.65 -5.76 28.83
CA SER A 687 -5.13 -5.89 30.20
C SER A 687 -3.80 -5.15 30.34
N ASN A 688 -3.52 -4.63 31.54
CA ASN A 688 -2.35 -3.79 31.84
C ASN A 688 -2.25 -2.57 30.92
N THR A 689 -3.39 -1.92 30.65
CA THR A 689 -3.48 -0.82 29.69
C THR A 689 -2.46 0.26 30.03
N MET A 690 -1.53 0.55 29.11
CA MET A 690 -0.56 1.62 29.29
C MET A 690 -1.21 2.94 28.94
N ALA A 691 -1.21 3.89 29.87
CA ALA A 691 -1.65 5.25 29.58
C ALA A 691 -0.76 6.27 30.29
N GLN A 692 -0.61 7.45 29.67
CA GLN A 692 0.10 8.57 30.28
C GLN A 692 -0.80 9.20 31.34
N TYR A 693 -0.35 9.21 32.58
CA TYR A 693 -1.06 9.77 33.71
C TYR A 693 -0.32 11.02 34.18
N ALA A 694 -1.08 12.10 34.41
CA ALA A 694 -0.55 13.30 35.02
C ALA A 694 -0.91 13.29 36.51
N GLU A 695 0.08 13.52 37.35
CA GLU A 695 -0.08 13.60 38.79
C GLU A 695 0.50 14.92 39.30
N THR A 696 -0.12 15.53 40.30
CA THR A 696 0.47 16.67 40.99
C THR A 696 1.34 16.20 42.17
N VAL A 697 2.64 16.43 42.09
CA VAL A 697 3.61 16.14 43.16
C VAL A 697 4.31 17.44 43.54
N ASP A 698 4.17 17.90 44.79
CA ASP A 698 4.77 19.15 45.29
C ASP A 698 4.49 20.38 44.41
N LYS A 699 3.24 20.52 43.93
CA LYS A 699 2.80 21.57 42.98
C LYS A 699 3.51 21.53 41.62
N MET A 700 4.09 20.39 41.24
CA MET A 700 4.58 20.11 39.90
C MET A 700 3.68 19.06 39.24
N ILE A 701 3.40 19.22 37.94
CA ILE A 701 2.72 18.21 37.16
C ILE A 701 3.76 17.22 36.63
N GLU A 702 3.64 15.97 37.03
CA GLU A 702 4.49 14.88 36.59
C GLU A 702 3.71 13.96 35.64
N TYR A 703 4.16 13.89 34.38
CA TYR A 703 3.65 12.92 33.41
C TYR A 703 4.45 11.63 33.49
N GLN A 704 3.76 10.53 33.79
CA GLN A 704 4.35 9.20 33.80
C GLN A 704 3.43 8.19 33.10
N ILE A 705 3.99 7.32 32.27
CA ILE A 705 3.22 6.19 31.75
C ILE A 705 3.12 5.11 32.82
N ARG A 706 1.91 4.63 33.07
CA ARG A 706 1.62 3.58 34.06
C ARG A 706 0.75 2.50 33.43
N ASN A 707 0.82 1.29 33.99
CA ASN A 707 -0.16 0.25 33.70
C ASN A 707 -1.39 0.46 34.58
N PHE A 708 -2.54 0.45 33.94
CA PHE A 708 -3.86 0.48 34.57
C PHE A 708 -4.58 -0.84 34.31
N GLY A 709 -5.64 -1.13 35.08
CA GLY A 709 -6.30 -2.45 35.15
C GLY A 709 -6.71 -3.03 33.79
N SER A 710 -8.00 -2.98 33.45
CA SER A 710 -8.48 -3.41 32.14
C SER A 710 -9.24 -2.29 31.44
N SER A 711 -9.06 -2.22 30.12
CA SER A 711 -9.91 -1.43 29.24
C SER A 711 -10.74 -2.33 28.33
N HIS A 712 -11.95 -1.87 28.03
CA HIS A 712 -12.92 -2.55 27.18
C HIS A 712 -13.39 -1.57 26.13
N ARG A 713 -13.33 -1.99 24.86
CA ARG A 713 -13.72 -1.16 23.73
C ARG A 713 -14.68 -1.93 22.84
N ILE A 714 -15.87 -1.38 22.63
CA ILE A 714 -16.83 -1.83 21.62
C ILE A 714 -16.82 -0.78 20.52
N GLY A 715 -16.71 -1.19 19.26
CA GLY A 715 -16.76 -0.24 18.17
C GLY A 715 -17.32 -0.80 16.89
N THR A 716 -17.67 0.12 16.00
CA THR A 716 -18.15 -0.13 14.65
C THR A 716 -17.36 0.72 13.67
N SER A 717 -16.99 0.13 12.54
CA SER A 717 -16.30 0.80 11.45
C SER A 717 -17.09 0.61 10.16
N VAL A 718 -17.38 1.70 9.47
CA VAL A 718 -18.09 1.69 8.19
C VAL A 718 -17.19 2.33 7.14
N TYR A 719 -17.04 1.64 6.02
CA TYR A 719 -16.37 2.10 4.83
C TYR A 719 -17.36 2.13 3.66
N LEU A 720 -17.59 3.31 3.10
CA LEU A 720 -18.57 3.54 2.05
C LEU A 720 -17.93 4.26 0.84
N PRO A 721 -17.53 3.49 -0.19
CA PRO A 721 -17.12 4.04 -1.48
C PRO A 721 -18.35 4.23 -2.39
N VAL A 722 -18.53 5.42 -2.95
CA VAL A 722 -19.65 5.73 -3.85
C VAL A 722 -19.15 6.51 -5.07
N ASN A 723 -19.55 6.09 -6.26
CA ASN A 723 -19.40 6.88 -7.47
C ASN A 723 -20.70 7.65 -7.71
N VAL A 724 -20.75 8.92 -7.30
CA VAL A 724 -21.95 9.75 -7.45
C VAL A 724 -22.22 10.03 -8.94
N ARG A 725 -21.15 10.33 -9.68
CA ARG A 725 -21.13 10.49 -11.15
C ARG A 725 -19.80 9.98 -11.70
N PRO A 726 -19.64 9.72 -13.01
CA PRO A 726 -18.35 9.29 -13.58
C PRO A 726 -17.18 10.26 -13.34
N TRP A 727 -17.47 11.54 -13.10
CA TRP A 727 -16.49 12.59 -12.79
C TRP A 727 -16.38 12.86 -11.28
N TRP A 728 -17.18 12.20 -10.44
CA TRP A 728 -17.22 12.44 -9.00
C TRP A 728 -17.30 11.12 -8.22
N SER A 729 -16.21 10.82 -7.51
CA SER A 729 -16.13 9.69 -6.59
C SER A 729 -15.94 10.18 -5.15
N THR A 730 -16.54 9.46 -4.20
CA THR A 730 -16.44 9.73 -2.77
C THR A 730 -16.07 8.47 -2.02
N THR A 731 -15.19 8.60 -1.04
CA THR A 731 -14.87 7.56 -0.06
C THR A 731 -15.14 8.10 1.32
N ASN A 732 -15.96 7.40 2.11
CA ASN A 732 -16.35 7.83 3.44
C ASN A 732 -15.98 6.76 4.45
N ASN A 733 -15.27 7.15 5.51
CA ASN A 733 -14.98 6.29 6.65
C ASN A 733 -15.68 6.84 7.87
N LEU A 734 -16.27 5.95 8.67
CA LEU A 734 -16.78 6.23 10.01
C LEU A 734 -16.21 5.18 10.96
N ASN A 735 -15.72 5.61 12.11
CA ASN A 735 -15.35 4.74 13.22
C ASN A 735 -15.96 5.30 14.49
N LEU A 736 -16.96 4.61 15.05
CA LEU A 736 -17.61 4.95 16.31
C LEU A 736 -17.22 3.89 17.34
N TYR A 737 -16.85 4.31 18.54
CA TYR A 737 -16.48 3.39 19.60
C TYR A 737 -16.86 3.92 20.98
N TYR A 738 -17.22 2.99 21.84
CA TYR A 738 -17.39 3.15 23.27
C TYR A 738 -16.17 2.56 23.96
N LEU A 739 -15.52 3.35 24.81
CA LEU A 739 -14.39 2.97 25.63
C LEU A 739 -14.81 3.04 27.10
N ARG A 740 -14.50 1.98 27.84
CA ARG A 740 -14.55 1.94 29.30
C ARG A 740 -13.22 1.45 29.83
N TYR A 741 -12.65 2.12 30.82
CA TYR A 741 -11.44 1.64 31.47
C TYR A 741 -11.35 2.17 32.90
N GLN A 742 -10.59 1.45 33.73
CA GLN A 742 -10.45 1.74 35.15
C GLN A 742 -9.04 2.25 35.46
N ILE A 743 -8.95 3.40 36.14
CA ILE A 743 -7.71 3.93 36.71
C ILE A 743 -7.93 4.09 38.21
N ALA A 744 -7.10 3.42 39.01
CA ALA A 744 -7.28 3.34 40.46
C ALA A 744 -8.75 2.96 40.80
N GLU A 745 -9.47 3.81 41.52
CA GLU A 745 -10.89 3.61 41.88
C GLU A 745 -11.88 4.25 40.89
N ALA A 746 -11.39 5.02 39.90
CA ALA A 746 -12.23 5.76 38.96
C ALA A 746 -12.57 4.93 37.70
N ASP A 747 -13.85 4.94 37.32
CA ASP A 747 -14.38 4.28 36.11
C ASP A 747 -14.65 5.32 35.02
N TYR A 748 -13.78 5.36 34.02
CA TYR A 748 -13.89 6.30 32.91
C TYR A 748 -14.67 5.67 31.75
N ARG A 749 -15.60 6.43 31.20
CA ARG A 749 -16.49 6.01 30.11
C ARG A 749 -16.59 7.11 29.08
N ASN A 750 -16.42 6.75 27.81
CA ASN A 750 -16.45 7.73 26.74
C ASN A 750 -16.91 7.11 25.42
N THR A 751 -17.75 7.83 24.68
CA THR A 751 -18.16 7.48 23.32
C THR A 751 -17.55 8.48 22.37
N SER A 752 -16.72 8.02 21.45
CA SER A 752 -16.07 8.87 20.46
C SER A 752 -16.26 8.34 19.06
N PHE A 753 -16.19 9.25 18.09
CA PHE A 753 -16.21 8.89 16.69
C PHE A 753 -15.22 9.71 15.87
N ASN A 754 -14.77 9.10 14.79
CA ASN A 754 -14.01 9.74 13.74
C ASN A 754 -14.80 9.57 12.43
N ILE A 755 -14.88 10.63 11.64
CA ILE A 755 -15.45 10.62 10.29
C ILE A 755 -14.48 11.27 9.31
N SER A 756 -14.29 10.65 8.16
CA SER A 756 -13.54 11.25 7.06
C SER A 756 -14.27 11.05 5.76
N THR A 757 -14.13 12.03 4.90
CA THR A 757 -14.62 11.97 3.53
C THR A 757 -13.52 12.44 2.60
N TYR A 758 -13.26 11.65 1.56
CA TYR A 758 -12.36 11.98 0.47
C TYR A 758 -13.15 12.07 -0.81
N GLN A 759 -13.18 13.25 -1.41
CA GLN A 759 -13.94 13.60 -2.60
C GLN A 759 -12.96 13.83 -3.74
N VAL A 760 -13.18 13.20 -4.89
CA VAL A 760 -12.37 13.42 -6.09
C VAL A 760 -13.26 13.81 -7.26
N PHE A 761 -12.90 14.92 -7.89
CA PHE A 761 -13.53 15.49 -9.06
C PHE A 761 -12.56 15.43 -10.25
N THR A 762 -12.84 14.54 -11.20
CA THR A 762 -12.04 14.41 -12.43
C THR A 762 -12.57 15.36 -13.49
N ILE A 763 -11.79 16.41 -13.79
CA ILE A 763 -12.14 17.45 -14.75
C ILE A 763 -11.45 17.14 -16.06
N LYS A 764 -12.23 16.68 -17.04
CA LYS A 764 -11.75 16.23 -18.35
C LYS A 764 -10.79 17.26 -18.99
N ASN A 765 -9.62 16.80 -19.41
CA ASN A 765 -8.54 17.58 -20.04
C ASN A 765 -7.90 18.69 -19.19
N ILE A 766 -8.32 18.86 -17.92
CA ILE A 766 -7.79 19.91 -17.04
C ILE A 766 -6.94 19.29 -15.93
N GLY A 767 -7.47 18.33 -15.18
CA GLY A 767 -6.81 17.70 -14.05
C GLY A 767 -7.83 17.12 -13.06
N ASP A 768 -7.34 16.70 -11.90
CA ASP A 768 -8.14 16.19 -10.80
C ASP A 768 -8.13 17.18 -9.64
N ALA A 769 -9.31 17.50 -9.11
CA ALA A 769 -9.46 18.24 -7.87
C ALA A 769 -9.89 17.29 -6.74
N ASP A 770 -9.34 17.46 -5.56
CA ASP A 770 -9.65 16.64 -4.40
C ASP A 770 -9.97 17.46 -3.14
N VAL A 771 -10.88 16.95 -2.33
CA VAL A 771 -11.22 17.49 -1.01
C VAL A 771 -11.13 16.38 0.01
N PHE A 772 -10.31 16.56 1.03
CA PHE A 772 -10.26 15.70 2.19
C PHE A 772 -10.81 16.45 3.40
N ALA A 773 -11.82 15.89 4.06
CA ALA A 773 -12.31 16.43 5.32
C ALA A 773 -12.25 15.35 6.40
N PHE A 774 -11.76 15.73 7.57
CA PHE A 774 -11.61 14.86 8.73
C PHE A 774 -12.17 15.56 9.97
N TYR A 775 -12.94 14.81 10.74
CA TYR A 775 -13.41 15.22 12.06
C TYR A 775 -13.25 14.07 13.04
N ARG A 776 -12.72 14.38 14.22
CA ARG A 776 -12.66 13.50 15.38
C ARG A 776 -13.36 14.21 16.54
N SER A 777 -14.32 13.53 17.15
CA SER A 777 -14.97 14.01 18.36
C SER A 777 -14.00 14.06 19.54
N PRO A 778 -14.34 14.73 20.64
CA PRO A 778 -13.59 14.59 21.88
C PRO A 778 -13.42 13.12 22.26
N TYR A 779 -12.30 12.79 22.88
CA TYR A 779 -11.97 11.46 23.35
C TYR A 779 -11.15 11.53 24.64
N LEU A 780 -11.14 10.43 25.38
CA LEU A 780 -10.56 10.40 26.71
C LEU A 780 -9.32 9.50 26.72
N THR A 781 -8.26 9.95 27.37
CA THR A 781 -7.01 9.21 27.57
C THR A 781 -6.50 9.41 28.99
N ALA A 782 -6.46 8.35 29.79
CA ALA A 782 -6.23 8.46 31.23
C ALA A 782 -7.04 9.61 31.86
N ASN A 783 -6.43 10.40 32.74
CA ASN A 783 -7.09 11.53 33.37
C ASN A 783 -7.17 12.80 32.50
N SER A 784 -7.01 12.68 31.16
CA SER A 784 -7.09 13.78 30.20
C SER A 784 -8.25 13.65 29.22
N ASP A 785 -9.01 14.74 29.10
CA ASP A 785 -10.04 14.96 28.08
C ASP A 785 -9.44 15.69 26.87
N MET A 786 -9.31 14.97 25.76
CA MET A 786 -8.84 15.52 24.49
C MET A 786 -10.01 16.11 23.72
N ALA A 787 -9.89 17.35 23.25
CA ALA A 787 -10.95 18.03 22.52
C ALA A 787 -11.15 17.50 21.09
N ASP A 788 -12.17 18.03 20.42
CA ASP A 788 -12.43 17.77 19.02
C ASP A 788 -11.29 18.27 18.12
N TYR A 789 -11.12 17.59 16.98
CA TYR A 789 -10.14 17.95 15.96
C TYR A 789 -10.80 17.92 14.58
N CYS A 790 -10.61 18.98 13.79
CA CYS A 790 -11.16 19.11 12.45
C CYS A 790 -10.14 19.69 11.47
N SER A 791 -10.08 19.13 10.27
CA SER A 791 -9.25 19.66 9.18
C SER A 791 -9.90 19.42 7.82
N VAL A 792 -9.77 20.40 6.93
CA VAL A 792 -10.20 20.29 5.54
C VAL A 792 -9.04 20.69 4.63
N ASP A 793 -8.67 19.78 3.74
CA ASP A 793 -7.61 19.96 2.75
C ASP A 793 -8.22 19.96 1.35
N ILE A 794 -7.67 20.79 0.46
CA ILE A 794 -8.06 20.86 -0.95
C ILE A 794 -6.81 20.71 -1.81
N GLY A 795 -6.91 19.91 -2.86
CA GLY A 795 -5.85 19.68 -3.83
C GLY A 795 -6.33 19.86 -5.26
N PHE A 796 -5.40 20.25 -6.12
CA PHE A 796 -5.54 20.18 -7.56
C PHE A 796 -4.26 19.58 -8.15
N SER A 797 -4.42 18.58 -9.02
CA SER A 797 -3.27 17.95 -9.67
C SER A 797 -3.46 17.80 -11.17
N LYS A 798 -2.37 18.02 -11.91
CA LYS A 798 -2.34 17.94 -13.36
C LYS A 798 -1.20 17.03 -13.82
N ARG A 799 -1.53 16.13 -14.73
CA ARG A 799 -0.57 15.24 -15.40
C ARG A 799 -0.02 15.95 -16.64
N LEU A 800 1.28 15.81 -16.85
CA LEU A 800 2.03 16.42 -17.95
C LEU A 800 2.83 15.34 -18.68
N TRP A 801 3.19 15.60 -19.94
CA TRP A 801 4.08 14.76 -20.76
C TRP A 801 3.69 13.27 -20.75
N ASN A 802 2.47 12.94 -21.17
CA ASN A 802 1.95 11.57 -21.20
C ASN A 802 2.07 10.85 -19.85
N ASN A 803 1.72 11.53 -18.76
CA ASN A 803 1.77 11.03 -17.37
C ASN A 803 3.18 10.77 -16.81
N GLN A 804 4.23 11.26 -17.47
CA GLN A 804 5.59 11.19 -16.92
C GLN A 804 5.84 12.23 -15.83
N ALA A 805 5.12 13.36 -15.85
CA ALA A 805 5.16 14.36 -14.80
C ALA A 805 3.80 14.60 -14.16
N ARG A 806 3.82 14.99 -12.88
CA ARG A 806 2.65 15.46 -12.13
C ARG A 806 3.02 16.74 -11.41
N LEU A 807 2.16 17.75 -11.57
CA LEU A 807 2.19 18.99 -10.80
C LEU A 807 0.98 18.97 -9.86
N ARG A 808 1.20 19.24 -8.57
CA ARG A 808 0.12 19.31 -7.57
C ARG A 808 0.22 20.62 -6.79
N LEU A 809 -0.88 21.34 -6.74
CA LEU A 809 -1.10 22.46 -5.82
C LEU A 809 -2.03 21.97 -4.72
N ASN A 810 -1.69 22.19 -3.45
CA ASN A 810 -2.54 21.81 -2.34
C ASN A 810 -2.61 22.91 -1.28
N VAL A 811 -3.75 23.03 -0.63
CA VAL A 811 -3.97 23.87 0.55
C VAL A 811 -4.43 22.96 1.68
N THR A 812 -3.61 22.85 2.74
CA THR A 812 -3.97 22.06 3.92
C THR A 812 -4.66 22.96 4.95
N ASP A 813 -5.56 22.38 5.75
CA ASP A 813 -6.32 23.05 6.80
C ASP A 813 -6.86 24.43 6.35
N VAL A 814 -7.64 24.43 5.26
CA VAL A 814 -8.14 25.64 4.57
C VAL A 814 -8.84 26.60 5.54
N PHE A 815 -9.58 26.04 6.51
CA PHE A 815 -10.31 26.80 7.53
C PHE A 815 -9.49 27.11 8.80
N ASN A 816 -8.21 26.71 8.84
CA ASN A 816 -7.30 26.86 9.96
C ASN A 816 -7.85 26.26 11.28
N THR A 817 -8.58 25.14 11.19
CA THR A 817 -9.33 24.57 12.31
C THR A 817 -8.54 23.61 13.18
N ALA A 818 -7.47 23.02 12.64
CA ALA A 818 -6.68 22.01 13.34
C ALA A 818 -5.91 22.64 14.51
N ARG A 819 -6.23 22.20 15.73
CA ARG A 819 -5.61 22.67 16.98
C ARG A 819 -5.70 21.57 18.03
N GLU A 820 -4.77 21.57 18.97
CA GLU A 820 -4.77 20.64 20.10
C GLU A 820 -5.28 21.37 21.33
N ARG A 821 -6.21 20.74 22.02
CA ARG A 821 -6.76 21.19 23.30
C ARG A 821 -6.95 19.99 24.17
N GLU A 822 -6.51 20.11 25.42
CA GLU A 822 -6.57 19.06 26.42
C GLU A 822 -6.92 19.68 27.76
N VAL A 823 -7.75 18.97 28.52
CA VAL A 823 -8.00 19.27 29.93
C VAL A 823 -7.63 18.04 30.74
N THR A 824 -6.61 18.16 31.58
CA THR A 824 -6.20 17.10 32.49
C THR A 824 -6.73 17.39 33.88
N GLN A 825 -7.34 16.39 34.50
CA GLN A 825 -7.92 16.48 35.84
C GLN A 825 -7.15 15.59 36.81
N ASP A 826 -6.54 16.19 37.82
CA ASP A 826 -5.90 15.52 38.93
C ASP A 826 -6.43 16.15 40.24
N PRO A 827 -6.56 15.41 41.36
CA PRO A 827 -7.00 16.01 42.62
C PRO A 827 -6.15 17.19 43.09
N GLY A 828 -4.85 17.23 42.72
CA GLY A 828 -3.95 18.31 43.07
C GLY A 828 -3.96 19.49 42.11
N ALA A 829 -4.43 19.33 40.86
CA ALA A 829 -4.48 20.41 39.88
C ALA A 829 -5.36 20.09 38.65
N THR A 830 -5.88 21.14 38.01
CA THR A 830 -6.47 21.07 36.67
C THR A 830 -5.55 21.75 35.67
N VAL A 831 -5.18 21.04 34.60
CA VAL A 831 -4.32 21.57 33.53
C VAL A 831 -5.13 21.81 32.27
N TYR A 832 -5.12 23.05 31.77
CA TYR A 832 -5.65 23.42 30.47
C TYR A 832 -4.48 23.62 29.50
N PHE A 833 -4.38 22.76 28.50
CA PHE A 833 -3.36 22.85 27.45
C PHE A 833 -4.00 23.24 26.12
N TYR A 834 -3.35 24.15 25.41
CA TYR A 834 -3.68 24.51 24.04
C TYR A 834 -2.41 24.60 23.21
N GLN A 835 -2.44 24.05 21.99
CA GLN A 835 -1.36 24.19 21.03
C GLN A 835 -1.88 24.41 19.61
N LYS A 836 -1.31 25.40 18.92
CA LYS A 836 -1.56 25.68 17.51
C LYS A 836 -0.29 25.52 16.70
N ARG A 837 -0.32 24.52 15.81
CA ARG A 837 0.71 24.29 14.78
C ARG A 837 0.37 25.08 13.51
N PRO A 838 1.35 25.33 12.61
CA PRO A 838 1.11 26.00 11.34
C PRO A 838 0.51 25.00 10.34
N THR A 839 -0.75 24.65 10.56
CA THR A 839 -1.49 23.61 9.80
C THR A 839 -2.03 24.12 8.47
N ARG A 840 -2.32 25.42 8.38
CA ARG A 840 -2.74 26.05 7.13
C ARG A 840 -1.53 26.32 6.24
N THR A 841 -1.36 25.54 5.19
CA THR A 841 -0.18 25.61 4.31
C THR A 841 -0.59 25.62 2.86
N VAL A 842 0.23 26.23 2.01
CA VAL A 842 0.10 26.13 0.55
C VAL A 842 1.32 25.38 0.02
N GLY A 843 1.08 24.27 -0.68
CA GLY A 843 2.11 23.40 -1.21
C GLY A 843 2.08 23.31 -2.73
N LEU A 844 3.27 23.31 -3.34
CA LEU A 844 3.49 22.97 -4.74
C LEU A 844 4.43 21.76 -4.80
N SER A 845 3.96 20.68 -5.42
CA SER A 845 4.74 19.46 -5.59
C SER A 845 4.92 19.16 -7.07
N PHE A 846 6.11 18.76 -7.46
CA PHE A 846 6.44 18.27 -8.79
C PHE A 846 7.12 16.91 -8.69
N SER A 847 6.62 15.96 -9.47
CA SER A 847 7.22 14.64 -9.61
C SER A 847 7.43 14.32 -11.08
N TYR A 848 8.61 13.81 -11.43
CA TYR A 848 8.94 13.36 -12.78
C TYR A 848 9.49 11.95 -12.75
N THR A 849 8.90 11.06 -13.53
CA THR A 849 9.35 9.67 -13.68
C THR A 849 9.89 9.45 -15.09
N PHE A 850 11.16 9.07 -15.15
CA PHE A 850 11.84 8.64 -16.35
C PHE A 850 11.95 7.12 -16.36
N THR A 851 11.52 6.49 -17.45
CA THR A 851 11.66 5.06 -17.68
C THR A 851 12.36 4.83 -19.01
N SER A 852 13.39 3.98 -19.01
CA SER A 852 14.09 3.53 -20.20
C SER A 852 14.17 2.00 -20.22
N GLY A 853 14.02 1.41 -21.40
CA GLY A 853 13.89 -0.04 -21.56
C GLY A 853 12.45 -0.52 -21.37
N LYS A 854 12.28 -1.84 -21.24
CA LYS A 854 10.97 -2.46 -21.01
C LYS A 854 10.66 -2.46 -19.51
N THR A 855 9.38 -2.40 -19.15
CA THR A 855 8.94 -2.31 -17.75
C THR A 855 9.36 -3.54 -16.94
N PHE A 856 10.10 -3.34 -15.85
CA PHE A 856 10.62 -4.42 -14.99
C PHE A 856 10.02 -4.39 -13.58
N SER A 857 10.13 -5.51 -12.87
CA SER A 857 9.60 -5.71 -11.52
C SER A 857 10.63 -5.20 -10.55
N ASN A 858 10.18 -4.35 -9.63
CA ASN A 858 10.96 -4.07 -8.44
C ASN A 858 11.14 -5.38 -7.66
N ARG A 859 12.38 -5.70 -7.30
CA ARG A 859 12.71 -6.78 -6.36
C ARG A 859 13.10 -6.17 -5.02
N LYS A 860 13.15 -6.97 -3.96
CA LYS A 860 13.21 -6.48 -2.58
C LYS A 860 14.09 -7.28 -1.65
N ILE A 861 14.40 -6.65 -0.53
CA ILE A 861 15.13 -7.21 0.60
C ILE A 861 14.28 -6.90 1.83
N GLU A 862 13.62 -7.93 2.35
CA GLU A 862 12.79 -7.89 3.57
C GLU A 862 13.67 -7.77 4.82
N GLN A 863 13.17 -7.11 5.87
CA GLN A 863 13.86 -6.91 7.15
C GLN A 863 13.12 -7.65 8.27
N SER A 864 13.84 -8.23 9.20
CA SER A 864 13.31 -8.95 10.37
C SER A 864 13.17 -8.07 11.62
N ALA A 865 14.01 -7.05 11.81
CA ALA A 865 14.04 -6.23 13.03
C ALA A 865 13.02 -5.07 13.07
N GLU A 866 11.85 -5.24 12.46
CA GLU A 866 10.92 -4.14 12.12
C GLU A 866 10.22 -3.51 13.32
N GLU A 867 9.75 -4.32 14.26
CA GLU A 867 9.06 -3.80 15.44
C GLU A 867 10.02 -3.18 16.45
N GLU A 868 11.16 -3.82 16.69
CA GLU A 868 12.12 -3.33 17.69
C GLU A 868 12.67 -1.96 17.34
N GLN A 869 12.88 -1.64 16.06
CA GLN A 869 13.30 -0.30 15.67
C GLN A 869 12.26 0.77 16.01
N LYS A 870 10.95 0.47 15.97
CA LYS A 870 9.92 1.45 16.35
C LYS A 870 10.03 1.80 17.83
N ARG A 871 10.46 0.86 18.68
CA ARG A 871 10.68 1.05 20.12
C ARG A 871 11.95 1.82 20.46
N ILE A 872 12.90 1.94 19.51
CA ILE A 872 14.12 2.77 19.68
C ILE A 872 13.73 4.22 19.96
N GLY A 873 12.56 4.64 19.49
CA GLY A 873 12.03 5.96 19.78
C GLY A 873 12.89 7.07 19.20
N ASN A 874 12.35 8.27 19.30
CA ASN A 874 13.00 9.49 18.89
C ASN A 874 13.27 10.32 20.14
#